data_AF-A0A0A9X3V9-F1
#
_entry.id   AF-A0A0A9X3V9-F1
#
_cell.length_a   1.000
_cell.length_b   1.000
_cell.length_c   1.000
_cell.angle_alpha   90.00
_cell.angle_beta   90.00
_cell.angle_gamma   90.00
#
_symmetry.space_group_name_H-M   'P 1'
#
loop_
_entity.id
_entity.type
_entity.pdbx_description
1 polymer ?
#
loop_
_entity_poly.entity_id
_entity_poly.type
_entity_poly.pdbx_seq_one_letter_code
_entity_poly.pdbx_strand_id
1 'polypeptide(L)'
;MIHLSTMLVNSFQSPFGVIFILLGTIELIEPVRNDVNEMMYVNIPGASACFRRLNGTHQFGCSSPFRGASGVIQVLYDSTSVEEFVKEAVAGPYVVVMQPMLFSRTTIDKLIGSNKVSGVVLAYYSNSTMPDHYSPDDVCPNRNEGYCDLSKPWNPEGNSFLVQDWPFPVFVVHDDEYLKNITDCYKTFNVPVDGTQLSRPLCTLLLKSHMFAAVNSEVCTRRMVQQMVSIVKFCDPLGSENIVFPMINLTETKEKKLIAVIARMDSATLFDGIAPGAMSAVSGSATLMVLAEILKDLRPVIKDHDVFRGLMFILLNGESFDFIGSQRIVYDMEQGSFMTPNHKITLEDIGMVIELSQLGPGKTFYVHRTADKYAEDFSNSLITLSKSTSVEFKQSSLQPNQLPPVSLNTFLSANSNISGIVVTNYDTSFTNRYYNGLFDNETNLPINVPASQFEDTLPPKGSTQHNLASAATVIARSIAAAINQNQAVPYDIKLGRYVQTINDVLQCYLVSRKCKLFEKLYPMIASGAKGPEVLSLYVGIPTSVSHITRATWKVLAYLGSDSETSSLENCTALCPKDGDLQCFWVKEETGEGKCVMSSARLLTAVSPAFEIEGYNWSSKQYSTWTESVWSETNVRMFVQGDHTKELVVFLCGLFIFFVSLASVYFINKNHESLFASMLIRMENC
;
A
#
# COMPACT_ATOMS: atom_id res chain seq x y z
N MET A 1 74.01 -10.35 34.57
CA MET A 1 74.64 -9.72 33.39
C MET A 1 76.02 -10.32 33.04
N ILE A 2 76.28 -11.63 33.25
CA ILE A 2 77.44 -12.32 32.59
C ILE A 2 77.09 -13.76 32.14
N HIS A 3 76.11 -14.46 32.75
CA HIS A 3 75.74 -15.82 32.29
C HIS A 3 74.52 -15.94 31.37
N LEU A 4 73.81 -14.85 31.07
CA LEU A 4 72.69 -14.84 30.12
C LEU A 4 73.07 -14.30 28.72
N SER A 5 74.26 -13.70 28.59
CA SER A 5 74.70 -13.04 27.36
C SER A 5 75.38 -13.98 26.37
N THR A 6 75.80 -15.17 26.80
CA THR A 6 76.48 -16.17 25.94
C THR A 6 75.54 -17.18 25.28
N MET A 7 74.27 -17.27 25.71
CA MET A 7 73.27 -18.12 25.02
C MET A 7 72.51 -17.39 23.90
N LEU A 8 72.52 -16.05 23.89
CA LEU A 8 71.83 -15.25 22.85
C LEU A 8 72.67 -15.01 21.59
N VAL A 9 73.98 -15.29 21.61
CA VAL A 9 74.86 -15.05 20.46
C VAL A 9 74.99 -16.30 19.56
N ASN A 10 74.75 -17.50 20.09
CA ASN A 10 74.86 -18.74 19.31
C ASN A 10 73.55 -19.18 18.62
N SER A 11 72.45 -18.47 18.82
CA SER A 11 71.18 -18.73 18.09
C SER A 11 71.08 -17.98 16.76
N PHE A 12 72.06 -17.15 16.41
CA PHE A 12 72.08 -16.36 15.17
C PHE A 12 72.70 -17.08 13.94
N GLN A 13 73.06 -18.36 14.05
CA GLN A 13 73.76 -19.08 12.98
C GLN A 13 72.99 -20.29 12.38
N SER A 14 71.70 -20.45 12.64
CA SER A 14 70.91 -21.47 11.94
C SER A 14 69.64 -20.89 11.29
N PRO A 15 69.29 -21.36 10.07
CA PRO A 15 68.05 -20.93 9.39
C PRO A 15 66.77 -21.35 10.15
N PHE A 16 66.89 -22.09 11.26
CA PHE A 16 65.77 -22.54 12.09
C PHE A 16 65.30 -21.50 13.11
N GLY A 17 66.15 -20.55 13.52
CA GLY A 17 65.76 -19.51 14.48
C GLY A 17 64.75 -18.50 13.93
N VAL A 18 64.81 -18.21 12.62
CA VAL A 18 63.94 -17.23 11.95
C VAL A 18 62.55 -17.82 11.67
N ILE A 19 62.46 -19.13 11.36
CA ILE A 19 61.20 -19.84 11.12
C ILE A 19 60.39 -19.99 12.42
N PHE A 20 61.06 -20.21 13.56
CA PHE A 20 60.39 -20.33 14.86
C PHE A 20 59.82 -18.99 15.37
N ILE A 21 60.41 -17.85 14.98
CA ILE A 21 59.88 -16.51 15.30
C ILE A 21 58.71 -16.14 14.37
N LEU A 22 58.73 -16.58 13.11
CA LEU A 22 57.61 -16.42 12.17
C LEU A 22 56.39 -17.30 12.51
N LEU A 23 56.60 -18.44 13.18
CA LEU A 23 55.52 -19.32 13.65
C LEU A 23 55.11 -19.05 15.11
N GLY A 24 55.96 -18.39 15.90
CA GLY A 24 55.75 -18.15 17.34
C GLY A 24 55.06 -16.82 17.70
N THR A 25 54.67 -16.02 16.71
CA THR A 25 53.92 -14.75 16.91
C THR A 25 52.41 -14.91 16.62
N ILE A 26 51.86 -16.09 16.88
CA ILE A 26 50.42 -16.24 17.07
C ILE A 26 50.13 -15.79 18.50
N GLU A 27 49.94 -14.49 18.65
CA GLU A 27 49.46 -13.88 19.87
C GLU A 27 48.18 -14.58 20.35
N LEU A 28 48.09 -14.70 21.67
CA LEU A 28 46.87 -14.95 22.43
C LEU A 28 45.83 -13.88 22.09
N ILE A 29 45.16 -14.03 20.95
CA ILE A 29 43.90 -13.35 20.68
C ILE A 29 42.85 -14.17 21.41
N GLU A 30 42.45 -13.71 22.59
CA GLU A 30 41.21 -14.18 23.19
C GLU A 30 40.10 -14.05 22.14
N PRO A 31 39.37 -15.12 21.81
CA PRO A 31 38.25 -15.00 20.90
C PRO A 31 37.14 -14.25 21.63
N VAL A 32 37.17 -12.92 21.56
CA VAL A 32 35.99 -12.13 21.82
C VAL A 32 35.04 -12.47 20.69
N ARG A 33 34.08 -13.35 20.98
CA ARG A 33 32.96 -13.65 20.07
C ARG A 33 32.07 -12.41 20.03
N ASN A 34 32.50 -11.41 19.27
CA ASN A 34 31.63 -10.39 18.73
C ASN A 34 31.13 -10.94 17.40
N ASP A 35 29.82 -10.90 17.18
CA ASP A 35 29.28 -11.27 15.88
C ASP A 35 29.86 -10.30 14.85
N VAL A 36 30.77 -10.79 14.00
CA VAL A 36 31.45 -9.99 12.96
C VAL A 36 30.41 -9.34 12.05
N ASN A 37 29.23 -9.95 11.90
CA ASN A 37 28.13 -9.34 11.17
C ASN A 37 27.65 -8.04 11.83
N GLU A 38 27.42 -8.05 13.15
CA GLU A 38 26.96 -6.88 13.91
C GLU A 38 28.02 -5.77 13.98
N MET A 39 29.30 -6.12 13.86
CA MET A 39 30.40 -5.14 13.76
C MET A 39 30.46 -4.44 12.41
N MET A 40 29.99 -5.09 11.34
CA MET A 40 30.11 -4.60 9.96
C MET A 40 28.82 -3.98 9.43
N TYR A 41 27.66 -4.50 9.83
CA TYR A 41 26.37 -4.19 9.23
C TYR A 41 25.38 -3.65 10.26
N VAL A 42 24.72 -2.58 9.88
CA VAL A 42 23.54 -2.04 10.60
C VAL A 42 22.32 -2.30 9.73
N ASN A 43 21.37 -3.10 10.23
CA ASN A 43 20.08 -3.30 9.57
C ASN A 43 19.15 -2.12 9.86
N ILE A 44 18.38 -1.70 8.85
CA ILE A 44 17.36 -0.65 8.96
C ILE A 44 15.99 -1.32 8.80
N PRO A 45 15.36 -1.77 9.90
CA PRO A 45 14.05 -2.40 9.87
C PRO A 45 12.95 -1.38 9.52
N GLY A 46 11.79 -1.88 9.11
CA GLY A 46 10.61 -1.04 8.85
C GLY A 46 10.66 -0.20 7.59
N ALA A 47 11.67 -0.38 6.73
CA ALA A 47 11.73 0.29 5.43
C ALA A 47 10.74 -0.34 4.43
N SER A 48 9.87 0.48 3.84
CA SER A 48 8.91 0.04 2.83
C SER A 48 9.51 0.09 1.44
N ALA A 49 9.57 -1.05 0.77
CA ALA A 49 10.13 -1.16 -0.58
C ALA A 49 9.07 -0.82 -1.64
N CYS A 50 9.52 -0.16 -2.72
CA CYS A 50 8.78 -0.16 -3.98
C CYS A 50 8.84 -1.55 -4.61
N PHE A 51 7.72 -2.01 -5.15
CA PHE A 51 7.56 -3.37 -5.68
C PHE A 51 7.04 -3.37 -7.11
N ARG A 52 7.17 -4.51 -7.79
CA ARG A 52 6.83 -4.65 -9.20
C ARG A 52 5.39 -5.10 -9.40
N ARG A 53 4.69 -4.40 -10.30
CA ARG A 53 3.39 -4.78 -10.85
C ARG A 53 3.51 -4.91 -12.37
N LEU A 54 2.60 -5.65 -12.99
CA LEU A 54 2.55 -5.84 -14.43
C LEU A 54 1.12 -5.71 -14.90
N ASN A 55 0.93 -5.30 -16.16
CA ASN A 55 -0.34 -5.44 -16.86
C ASN A 55 -0.15 -6.33 -18.10
N GLY A 56 -1.18 -6.48 -18.93
CA GLY A 56 -1.12 -7.32 -20.14
C GLY A 56 -0.03 -6.96 -21.15
N THR A 57 0.60 -5.78 -21.04
CA THR A 57 1.57 -5.26 -22.02
C THR A 57 2.93 -4.88 -21.44
N HIS A 58 2.97 -4.35 -20.22
CA HIS A 58 4.16 -3.75 -19.60
C HIS A 58 4.37 -4.23 -18.16
N GLN A 59 5.54 -3.88 -17.62
CA GLN A 59 5.89 -3.96 -16.20
C GLN A 59 6.12 -2.57 -15.63
N PHE A 60 5.89 -2.41 -14.34
CA PHE A 60 5.98 -1.15 -13.61
C PHE A 60 6.51 -1.36 -12.19
N GLY A 61 6.91 -0.29 -11.54
CA GLY A 61 7.47 -0.31 -10.19
C GLY A 61 8.95 -0.71 -10.19
N CYS A 62 9.43 -1.19 -9.05
CA CYS A 62 10.87 -1.30 -8.79
C CYS A 62 11.30 -2.74 -8.53
N SER A 63 12.58 -3.04 -8.78
CA SER A 63 13.22 -4.29 -8.36
C SER A 63 14.71 -4.07 -8.15
N SER A 64 15.28 -4.68 -7.13
CA SER A 64 16.74 -4.82 -7.02
C SER A 64 17.26 -6.00 -7.85
N PRO A 65 18.58 -6.06 -8.13
CA PRO A 65 19.26 -7.32 -8.45
C PRO A 65 19.03 -8.37 -7.35
N PHE A 66 19.22 -9.65 -7.67
CA PHE A 66 18.96 -10.77 -6.74
C PHE A 66 19.73 -10.66 -5.41
N ARG A 67 20.97 -10.15 -5.44
CA ARG A 67 21.81 -9.94 -4.25
C ARG A 67 21.62 -8.57 -3.59
N GLY A 68 20.68 -7.77 -4.07
CA GLY A 68 20.48 -6.37 -3.69
C GLY A 68 21.31 -5.40 -4.55
N ALA A 69 20.95 -4.13 -4.48
CA ALA A 69 21.68 -3.02 -5.09
C ALA A 69 22.48 -2.29 -4.01
N SER A 70 23.81 -2.29 -4.13
CA SER A 70 24.69 -1.54 -3.24
C SER A 70 25.07 -0.19 -3.85
N GLY A 71 25.27 0.82 -3.02
CA GLY A 71 25.85 2.09 -3.46
C GLY A 71 26.26 3.02 -2.33
N VAL A 72 27.26 3.84 -2.61
CA VAL A 72 27.76 4.87 -1.70
C VAL A 72 26.63 5.83 -1.38
N ILE A 73 26.45 6.15 -0.10
CA ILE A 73 25.38 7.04 0.34
C ILE A 73 25.66 8.45 -0.19
N GLN A 74 24.67 9.04 -0.86
CA GLN A 74 24.66 10.46 -1.21
C GLN A 74 23.39 11.11 -0.66
N VAL A 75 23.53 11.99 0.34
CA VAL A 75 22.39 12.78 0.84
C VAL A 75 22.21 14.03 -0.02
N LEU A 76 21.00 14.25 -0.53
CA LEU A 76 20.61 15.43 -1.28
C LEU A 76 19.65 16.28 -0.45
N TYR A 77 19.98 17.56 -0.30
CA TYR A 77 19.25 18.50 0.56
C TYR A 77 18.34 19.43 -0.24
N ASP A 78 18.78 19.85 -1.42
CA ASP A 78 18.08 20.77 -2.30
C ASP A 78 18.40 20.51 -3.78
N SER A 79 17.81 21.30 -4.68
CA SER A 79 18.07 21.22 -6.13
C SER A 79 19.53 21.50 -6.50
N THR A 80 20.25 22.33 -5.75
CA THR A 80 21.68 22.63 -5.99
C THR A 80 22.52 21.37 -5.74
N SER A 81 22.24 20.66 -4.64
CA SER A 81 22.93 19.41 -4.32
C SER A 81 22.68 18.30 -5.36
N VAL A 82 21.51 18.30 -6.01
CA VAL A 82 21.21 17.39 -7.13
C VAL A 82 22.14 17.70 -8.32
N GLU A 83 22.29 18.97 -8.69
CA GLU A 83 23.16 19.38 -9.81
C GLU A 83 24.64 19.11 -9.51
N GLU A 84 25.10 19.43 -8.30
CA GLU A 84 26.46 19.15 -7.85
C GLU A 84 26.77 17.65 -7.90
N PHE A 85 25.85 16.81 -7.40
CA PHE A 85 25.99 15.36 -7.48
C PHE A 85 26.10 14.86 -8.92
N VAL A 86 25.17 15.28 -9.80
CA VAL A 86 25.17 14.82 -11.20
C VAL A 86 26.49 15.18 -11.88
N LYS A 87 27.07 16.34 -11.57
CA LYS A 87 28.32 16.82 -12.17
C LYS A 87 29.58 16.18 -11.58
N GLU A 88 29.74 16.20 -10.25
CA GLU A 88 31.02 15.94 -9.58
C GLU A 88 31.18 14.50 -9.06
N ALA A 89 30.10 13.74 -8.89
CA ALA A 89 30.16 12.40 -8.30
C ALA A 89 30.89 11.37 -9.18
N VAL A 90 31.87 10.65 -8.61
CA VAL A 90 32.75 9.71 -9.35
C VAL A 90 32.95 8.34 -8.68
N ALA A 91 32.68 8.19 -7.39
CA ALA A 91 32.88 6.95 -6.63
C ALA A 91 31.70 5.97 -6.69
N GLY A 92 30.85 6.11 -7.72
CA GLY A 92 29.61 5.34 -7.85
C GLY A 92 29.83 3.82 -7.99
N PRO A 93 28.76 3.03 -7.92
CA PRO A 93 27.35 3.46 -7.91
C PRO A 93 26.91 4.08 -6.57
N TYR A 94 25.92 4.97 -6.62
CA TYR A 94 25.40 5.69 -5.45
C TYR A 94 23.98 5.27 -5.07
N VAL A 95 23.72 5.24 -3.76
CA VAL A 95 22.35 5.23 -3.22
C VAL A 95 22.04 6.65 -2.76
N VAL A 96 21.05 7.27 -3.41
CA VAL A 96 20.64 8.64 -3.11
C VAL A 96 19.63 8.64 -1.97
N VAL A 97 19.87 9.47 -0.95
CA VAL A 97 18.95 9.72 0.17
C VAL A 97 18.39 11.13 0.01
N MET A 98 17.07 11.27 -0.11
CA MET A 98 16.43 12.56 -0.33
C MET A 98 15.16 12.72 0.51
N GLN A 99 14.76 13.95 0.80
CA GLN A 99 13.49 14.25 1.46
C GLN A 99 12.31 14.24 0.46
N PRO A 100 11.06 14.07 0.94
CA PRO A 100 9.83 14.16 0.15
C PRO A 100 9.77 15.30 -0.88
N MET A 101 10.21 16.51 -0.50
CA MET A 101 10.23 17.68 -1.37
C MET A 101 11.03 17.50 -2.67
N LEU A 102 12.08 16.68 -2.65
CA LEU A 102 12.91 16.43 -3.82
C LEU A 102 12.41 15.28 -4.68
N PHE A 103 11.44 14.49 -4.20
CA PHE A 103 10.90 13.32 -4.89
C PHE A 103 9.89 13.71 -5.97
N SER A 104 10.39 14.36 -7.02
CA SER A 104 9.62 14.86 -8.15
C SER A 104 10.12 14.25 -9.46
N ARG A 105 9.29 14.33 -10.52
CA ARG A 105 9.63 13.80 -11.84
C ARG A 105 10.93 14.40 -12.38
N THR A 106 11.12 15.71 -12.22
CA THR A 106 12.29 16.43 -12.71
C THR A 106 13.59 15.97 -12.02
N THR A 107 13.56 15.73 -10.71
CA THR A 107 14.71 15.19 -9.97
C THR A 107 15.01 13.76 -10.37
N ILE A 108 13.99 12.90 -10.41
CA ILE A 108 14.17 11.47 -10.71
C ILE A 108 14.69 11.25 -12.13
N ASP A 109 14.16 11.97 -13.13
CA ASP A 109 14.64 11.85 -14.52
C ASP A 109 16.11 12.27 -14.65
N LYS A 110 16.56 13.30 -13.91
CA LYS A 110 17.99 13.68 -13.84
C LYS A 110 18.85 12.59 -13.20
N LEU A 111 18.39 11.99 -12.10
CA LEU A 111 19.12 10.92 -11.42
C LEU A 111 19.24 9.67 -12.29
N ILE A 112 18.16 9.28 -12.98
CA ILE A 112 18.17 8.19 -13.96
C ILE A 112 19.15 8.52 -15.10
N GLY A 113 19.04 9.72 -15.69
CA GLY A 113 19.89 10.16 -16.80
C GLY A 113 21.39 10.25 -16.47
N SER A 114 21.74 10.39 -15.18
CA SER A 114 23.13 10.40 -14.74
C SER A 114 23.84 9.05 -14.90
N ASN A 115 23.10 7.93 -14.89
CA ASN A 115 23.63 6.56 -14.81
C ASN A 115 24.55 6.29 -13.60
N LYS A 116 24.53 7.16 -12.57
CA LYS A 116 25.36 7.03 -11.36
C LYS A 116 24.63 6.38 -10.17
N VAL A 117 23.31 6.23 -10.26
CA VAL A 117 22.44 5.82 -9.14
C VAL A 117 22.05 4.34 -9.24
N SER A 118 22.27 3.59 -8.17
CA SER A 118 21.83 2.19 -8.02
C SER A 118 20.63 2.00 -7.11
N GLY A 119 20.17 3.05 -6.42
CA GLY A 119 19.03 2.99 -5.51
C GLY A 119 18.64 4.35 -4.94
N VAL A 120 17.41 4.47 -4.46
CA VAL A 120 16.89 5.69 -3.82
C VAL A 120 16.25 5.35 -2.47
N VAL A 121 16.55 6.16 -1.46
CA VAL A 121 15.89 6.15 -0.16
C VAL A 121 15.20 7.49 0.05
N LEU A 122 13.87 7.45 0.21
CA LEU A 122 13.07 8.58 0.62
C LEU A 122 13.12 8.68 2.16
N ALA A 123 13.80 9.70 2.65
CA ALA A 123 13.94 9.98 4.07
C ALA A 123 12.74 10.80 4.57
N TYR A 124 11.76 10.10 5.13
CA TYR A 124 10.54 10.72 5.65
C TYR A 124 10.64 10.86 7.18
N TYR A 125 11.29 11.94 7.63
CA TYR A 125 11.30 12.34 9.04
C TYR A 125 9.94 12.81 9.53
N SER A 126 9.68 12.68 10.83
CA SER A 126 8.43 13.16 11.48
C SER A 126 8.15 14.65 11.25
N ASN A 127 9.19 15.46 11.09
CA ASN A 127 9.12 16.91 10.84
C ASN A 127 9.40 17.31 9.38
N SER A 128 9.40 16.36 8.46
CA SER A 128 9.69 16.63 7.05
C SER A 128 8.69 17.65 6.48
N THR A 129 9.20 18.56 5.65
CA THR A 129 8.34 19.39 4.81
C THR A 129 7.79 18.55 3.68
N MET A 130 6.47 18.56 3.50
CA MET A 130 5.79 17.85 2.41
C MET A 130 5.79 18.70 1.13
N PRO A 131 5.86 18.08 -0.06
CA PRO A 131 5.63 18.79 -1.31
C PRO A 131 4.20 19.33 -1.39
N ASP A 132 4.00 20.48 -2.04
CA ASP A 132 2.67 21.10 -2.19
C ASP A 132 1.65 20.20 -2.90
N HIS A 133 2.16 19.26 -3.70
CA HIS A 133 1.43 18.28 -4.49
C HIS A 133 2.31 17.05 -4.74
N TYR A 134 1.71 15.86 -4.74
CA TYR A 134 2.39 14.62 -5.12
C TYR A 134 1.34 13.55 -5.41
N SER A 135 1.08 13.28 -6.69
CA SER A 135 0.29 12.12 -7.10
C SER A 135 1.15 11.18 -7.94
N PRO A 136 1.43 9.95 -7.48
CA PRO A 136 2.19 8.98 -8.27
C PRO A 136 1.36 8.36 -9.40
N ASP A 137 0.06 8.63 -9.45
CA ASP A 137 -0.80 8.17 -10.53
C ASP A 137 -0.57 8.95 -11.83
N ASP A 138 -1.16 8.47 -12.91
CA ASP A 138 -1.23 9.16 -14.18
C ASP A 138 -2.08 10.45 -14.04
N VAL A 139 -1.83 11.43 -14.91
CA VAL A 139 -2.72 12.58 -15.09
C VAL A 139 -4.15 12.18 -15.49
N CYS A 140 -4.26 10.99 -16.08
CA CYS A 140 -5.50 10.32 -16.43
C CYS A 140 -5.57 8.94 -15.74
N PRO A 141 -6.04 8.84 -14.49
CA PRO A 141 -6.19 7.55 -13.82
C PRO A 141 -7.09 6.60 -14.64
N ASN A 142 -6.75 5.31 -14.65
CA ASN A 142 -7.41 4.28 -15.47
C ASN A 142 -7.52 4.65 -16.97
N ARG A 143 -6.45 5.26 -17.53
CA ARG A 143 -6.38 5.77 -18.91
C ARG A 143 -6.88 4.79 -19.97
N ASN A 144 -6.66 3.49 -19.78
CA ASN A 144 -7.00 2.47 -20.76
C ASN A 144 -8.50 2.33 -21.01
N GLU A 145 -9.33 2.87 -20.12
CA GLU A 145 -10.79 2.81 -20.17
C GLU A 145 -11.43 3.96 -20.99
N GLY A 146 -10.63 4.94 -21.43
CA GLY A 146 -11.07 5.94 -22.42
C GLY A 146 -11.77 7.20 -21.87
N TYR A 147 -11.81 7.39 -20.55
CA TYR A 147 -12.55 8.50 -19.90
C TYR A 147 -11.77 9.81 -19.71
N CYS A 148 -10.65 10.02 -20.42
CA CYS A 148 -9.77 11.16 -20.17
C CYS A 148 -9.43 11.97 -21.41
N ASP A 149 -9.60 13.29 -21.31
CA ASP A 149 -9.08 14.28 -22.25
C ASP A 149 -7.74 14.83 -21.72
N LEU A 150 -6.65 14.60 -22.44
CA LEU A 150 -5.31 15.06 -22.03
C LEU A 150 -5.17 16.59 -22.01
N SER A 151 -6.05 17.33 -22.69
CA SER A 151 -6.08 18.79 -22.60
C SER A 151 -6.68 19.28 -21.29
N LYS A 152 -7.46 18.43 -20.60
CA LYS A 152 -8.14 18.71 -19.33
C LYS A 152 -8.09 17.46 -18.43
N PRO A 153 -6.90 17.09 -17.94
CA PRO A 153 -6.72 15.89 -17.15
C PRO A 153 -7.47 15.99 -15.82
N TRP A 154 -8.03 14.86 -15.37
CA TRP A 154 -8.68 14.77 -14.07
C TRP A 154 -7.69 14.94 -12.91
N ASN A 155 -6.46 14.44 -13.06
CA ASN A 155 -5.41 14.51 -12.05
C ASN A 155 -4.23 15.36 -12.54
N PRO A 156 -4.33 16.70 -12.60
CA PRO A 156 -3.28 17.54 -13.18
C PRO A 156 -1.92 17.40 -12.47
N GLU A 157 -1.91 16.98 -11.20
CA GLU A 157 -0.71 16.79 -10.37
C GLU A 157 -0.07 15.40 -10.52
N GLY A 158 -0.59 14.56 -11.42
CA GLY A 158 -0.09 13.20 -11.67
C GLY A 158 1.31 13.19 -12.29
N ASN A 159 2.25 12.48 -11.65
CA ASN A 159 3.63 12.33 -12.14
C ASN A 159 3.92 10.97 -12.80
N SER A 160 2.91 10.08 -12.83
CA SER A 160 2.95 8.75 -13.46
C SER A 160 3.98 7.78 -12.89
N PHE A 161 4.43 7.95 -11.65
CA PHE A 161 5.37 7.03 -11.01
C PHE A 161 4.84 5.60 -10.84
N LEU A 162 3.53 5.41 -10.62
CA LEU A 162 2.88 4.09 -10.53
C LEU A 162 3.01 3.27 -11.81
N VAL A 163 3.07 3.96 -12.96
CA VAL A 163 3.14 3.36 -14.31
C VAL A 163 4.52 3.56 -14.95
N GLN A 164 5.55 3.75 -14.13
CA GLN A 164 6.95 3.80 -14.54
C GLN A 164 7.66 2.49 -14.24
N ASP A 165 8.47 1.98 -15.15
CA ASP A 165 9.43 0.89 -14.88
C ASP A 165 10.73 1.50 -14.32
N TRP A 166 11.00 1.28 -13.04
CA TRP A 166 12.13 1.90 -12.35
C TRP A 166 13.41 1.08 -12.53
N PRO A 167 14.54 1.71 -12.92
CA PRO A 167 15.79 0.99 -13.15
C PRO A 167 16.52 0.58 -11.86
N PHE A 168 16.06 1.07 -10.71
CA PHE A 168 16.65 0.81 -9.40
C PHE A 168 15.58 0.64 -8.31
N PRO A 169 15.89 -0.02 -7.19
CA PRO A 169 14.99 -0.08 -6.04
C PRO A 169 14.83 1.29 -5.37
N VAL A 170 13.61 1.55 -4.90
CA VAL A 170 13.26 2.74 -4.12
C VAL A 170 12.68 2.28 -2.78
N PHE A 171 13.09 2.91 -1.68
CA PHE A 171 12.61 2.60 -0.33
C PHE A 171 12.15 3.88 0.38
N VAL A 172 11.13 3.77 1.23
CA VAL A 172 10.82 4.81 2.23
C VAL A 172 11.29 4.34 3.60
N VAL A 173 11.92 5.25 4.34
CA VAL A 173 12.29 5.03 5.74
C VAL A 173 11.66 6.16 6.56
N HIS A 174 10.91 5.78 7.61
CA HIS A 174 10.15 6.70 8.47
C HIS A 174 10.78 6.93 9.85
N ASP A 175 11.72 6.08 10.25
CA ASP A 175 12.29 6.11 11.59
C ASP A 175 13.40 7.16 11.69
N ASP A 176 13.15 8.20 12.49
CA ASP A 176 14.06 9.34 12.67
C ASP A 176 15.45 8.92 13.18
N GLU A 177 15.55 7.87 14.01
CA GLU A 177 16.82 7.38 14.55
C GLU A 177 17.64 6.69 13.46
N TYR A 178 17.03 5.79 12.68
CA TYR A 178 17.72 5.15 11.56
C TYR A 178 18.12 6.16 10.47
N LEU A 179 17.26 7.14 10.16
CA LEU A 179 17.59 8.21 9.21
C LEU A 179 18.75 9.09 9.69
N LYS A 180 18.81 9.37 11.01
CA LYS A 180 19.95 10.07 11.61
C LYS A 180 21.23 9.25 11.47
N ASN A 181 21.19 7.94 11.74
CA ASN A 181 22.35 7.05 11.58
C ASN A 181 22.89 7.04 10.15
N ILE A 182 22.00 6.99 9.14
CA ILE A 182 22.37 7.10 7.72
C ILE A 182 23.08 8.44 7.45
N THR A 183 22.51 9.54 7.97
CA THR A 183 23.04 10.89 7.76
C THR A 183 24.38 11.10 8.45
N ASP A 184 24.55 10.60 9.67
CA ASP A 184 25.79 10.70 10.43
C ASP A 184 26.90 9.87 9.78
N CYS A 185 26.57 8.69 9.26
CA CYS A 185 27.52 7.87 8.49
C CYS A 185 27.96 8.57 7.19
N TYR A 186 27.02 9.16 6.44
CA TYR A 186 27.31 9.98 5.26
C TYR A 186 28.27 11.13 5.58
N LYS A 187 27.97 11.93 6.61
CA LYS A 187 28.80 13.08 7.01
C LYS A 187 30.22 12.66 7.42
N THR A 188 30.35 11.49 8.04
CA THR A 188 31.63 10.98 8.55
C THR A 188 32.54 10.48 7.42
N PHE A 189 31.99 9.73 6.46
CA PHE A 189 32.81 9.00 5.48
C PHE A 189 32.76 9.58 4.06
N ASN A 190 31.65 10.22 3.67
CA ASN A 190 31.36 10.47 2.24
C ASN A 190 31.52 11.93 1.81
N VAL A 191 31.63 12.90 2.73
CA VAL A 191 31.78 14.33 2.39
C VAL A 191 33.27 14.69 2.21
N PRO A 192 33.68 15.46 1.17
CA PRO A 192 32.88 16.00 0.06
C PRO A 192 32.65 15.00 -1.10
N VAL A 193 31.77 15.37 -2.03
CA VAL A 193 31.40 14.58 -3.23
C VAL A 193 32.35 14.90 -4.38
N ASP A 194 33.56 14.36 -4.32
CA ASP A 194 34.60 14.60 -5.31
C ASP A 194 35.50 13.37 -5.51
N GLY A 195 36.59 13.52 -6.27
CA GLY A 195 37.57 12.48 -6.54
C GLY A 195 38.28 11.90 -5.31
N THR A 196 38.27 12.59 -4.15
CA THR A 196 38.90 12.07 -2.93
C THR A 196 38.19 10.83 -2.39
N GLN A 197 36.90 10.66 -2.71
CA GLN A 197 36.10 9.49 -2.32
C GLN A 197 36.73 8.17 -2.78
N LEU A 198 37.45 8.15 -3.91
CA LEU A 198 38.09 6.94 -4.46
C LEU A 198 39.23 6.38 -3.59
N SER A 199 39.74 7.15 -2.63
CA SER A 199 40.95 6.82 -1.86
C SER A 199 40.70 6.54 -0.37
N ARG A 200 39.43 6.46 0.05
CA ARG A 200 39.05 6.31 1.45
C ARG A 200 37.87 5.34 1.61
N PRO A 201 37.68 4.76 2.80
CA PRO A 201 36.48 3.97 3.08
C PRO A 201 35.23 4.85 2.99
N LEU A 202 34.16 4.32 2.41
CA LEU A 202 32.90 5.04 2.19
C LEU A 202 31.73 4.32 2.86
N CYS A 203 30.81 5.08 3.42
CA CYS A 203 29.56 4.55 3.93
C CYS A 203 28.61 4.21 2.78
N THR A 204 28.02 3.02 2.84
CA THR A 204 27.29 2.37 1.74
C THR A 204 25.99 1.79 2.24
N LEU A 205 24.95 1.84 1.40
CA LEU A 205 23.69 1.14 1.63
C LEU A 205 23.55 -0.02 0.65
N LEU A 206 22.99 -1.13 1.13
CA LEU A 206 22.50 -2.26 0.33
C LEU A 206 20.98 -2.28 0.41
N LEU A 207 20.33 -2.11 -0.74
CA LEU A 207 18.88 -2.17 -0.91
C LEU A 207 18.49 -3.49 -1.57
N LYS A 208 17.85 -4.39 -0.82
CA LYS A 208 17.40 -5.69 -1.32
C LYS A 208 15.88 -5.72 -1.43
N SER A 209 15.38 -5.82 -2.66
CA SER A 209 13.95 -5.95 -3.01
C SER A 209 13.81 -6.59 -4.39
N HIS A 210 14.32 -7.82 -4.53
CA HIS A 210 14.27 -8.52 -5.81
C HIS A 210 12.85 -9.03 -6.11
N MET A 211 12.32 -8.66 -7.27
CA MET A 211 11.01 -9.05 -7.77
C MET A 211 11.17 -10.14 -8.84
N PHE A 212 10.49 -11.28 -8.67
CA PHE A 212 10.64 -12.44 -9.55
C PHE A 212 9.94 -12.30 -10.92
N ALA A 213 8.89 -11.49 -11.02
CA ALA A 213 8.19 -11.26 -12.29
C ALA A 213 8.94 -10.29 -13.22
N ALA A 214 8.72 -10.48 -14.53
CA ALA A 214 9.27 -9.63 -15.58
C ALA A 214 8.38 -9.66 -16.84
N VAL A 215 8.60 -8.67 -17.70
CA VAL A 215 7.95 -8.43 -19.00
C VAL A 215 6.51 -7.92 -18.88
N ASN A 216 5.54 -8.81 -18.65
CA ASN A 216 4.12 -8.47 -18.54
C ASN A 216 3.33 -9.62 -17.88
N SER A 217 2.05 -9.39 -17.57
CA SER A 217 1.16 -10.37 -16.91
C SER A 217 0.98 -11.66 -17.71
N GLU A 218 0.91 -11.60 -19.04
CA GLU A 218 0.79 -12.79 -19.90
C GLU A 218 2.02 -13.69 -19.78
N VAL A 219 3.22 -13.12 -19.92
CA VAL A 219 4.48 -13.86 -19.82
C VAL A 219 4.65 -14.43 -18.42
N CYS A 220 4.31 -13.65 -17.40
CA CYS A 220 4.42 -14.07 -16.02
C CYS A 220 3.49 -15.25 -15.69
N THR A 221 2.20 -15.15 -16.04
CA THR A 221 1.21 -16.21 -15.79
C THR A 221 1.53 -17.49 -16.56
N ARG A 222 1.94 -17.38 -17.83
CA ARG A 222 2.33 -18.54 -18.65
C ARG A 222 3.50 -19.34 -18.06
N ARG A 223 4.47 -18.67 -17.44
CA ARG A 223 5.65 -19.32 -16.84
C ARG A 223 5.32 -20.14 -15.59
N MET A 224 4.20 -19.86 -14.92
CA MET A 224 3.76 -20.63 -13.75
C MET A 224 3.27 -22.03 -14.14
N VAL A 225 2.62 -22.17 -15.30
CA VAL A 225 1.98 -23.42 -15.75
C VAL A 225 2.99 -24.45 -16.29
N GLN A 226 4.20 -24.01 -16.67
CA GLN A 226 5.16 -24.85 -17.40
C GLN A 226 6.18 -25.61 -16.54
N GLN A 227 6.19 -25.48 -15.21
CA GLN A 227 7.19 -26.14 -14.34
C GLN A 227 6.62 -27.35 -13.60
N MET A 228 6.90 -28.56 -14.11
CA MET A 228 6.39 -29.85 -13.59
C MET A 228 7.12 -30.41 -12.34
N VAL A 229 8.19 -29.77 -11.84
CA VAL A 229 9.04 -30.35 -10.78
C VAL A 229 9.13 -29.47 -9.52
N SER A 230 8.90 -28.17 -9.63
CA SER A 230 8.64 -27.25 -8.52
C SER A 230 7.80 -26.08 -9.02
N ILE A 231 6.72 -25.74 -8.31
CA ILE A 231 5.88 -24.58 -8.68
C ILE A 231 6.58 -23.32 -8.17
N VAL A 232 7.47 -22.74 -8.98
CA VAL A 232 7.96 -21.39 -8.72
C VAL A 232 6.91 -20.41 -9.21
N LYS A 233 6.21 -19.77 -8.27
CA LYS A 233 5.23 -18.73 -8.56
C LYS A 233 5.95 -17.40 -8.81
N PHE A 234 5.70 -16.77 -9.95
CA PHE A 234 6.36 -15.51 -10.34
C PHE A 234 5.51 -14.28 -10.06
N CYS A 235 4.19 -14.40 -10.18
CA CYS A 235 3.23 -13.32 -9.89
C CYS A 235 1.88 -13.88 -9.43
N ASP A 236 1.07 -12.96 -8.93
CA ASP A 236 -0.31 -13.16 -8.53
C ASP A 236 -1.22 -12.16 -9.25
N PRO A 237 -2.47 -12.52 -9.61
CA PRO A 237 -3.45 -11.51 -10.01
C PRO A 237 -3.65 -10.51 -8.87
N LEU A 238 -3.76 -9.21 -9.18
CA LEU A 238 -4.24 -8.24 -8.19
C LEU A 238 -5.70 -8.53 -7.90
N GLY A 239 -6.07 -8.48 -6.63
CA GLY A 239 -7.46 -8.62 -6.24
C GLY A 239 -7.67 -8.98 -4.78
N SER A 240 -8.92 -8.88 -4.37
CA SER A 240 -9.36 -9.09 -2.99
C SER A 240 -10.86 -9.41 -2.99
N GLU A 241 -11.60 -8.80 -2.08
CA GLU A 241 -13.05 -8.94 -1.93
C GLU A 241 -13.73 -7.57 -2.04
N ASN A 242 -14.82 -7.49 -2.82
CA ASN A 242 -15.82 -6.42 -2.78
C ASN A 242 -16.76 -6.66 -1.59
N ILE A 243 -17.32 -5.59 -1.03
CA ILE A 243 -18.35 -5.71 0.00
C ILE A 243 -19.69 -5.34 -0.61
N VAL A 244 -20.64 -6.26 -0.62
CA VAL A 244 -22.00 -6.03 -1.14
C VAL A 244 -23.00 -6.20 -0.02
N PHE A 245 -23.80 -5.16 0.24
CA PHE A 245 -24.82 -5.14 1.28
C PHE A 245 -26.19 -4.75 0.68
N PRO A 246 -27.00 -5.74 0.28
CA PRO A 246 -28.37 -5.50 -0.14
C PRO A 246 -29.24 -5.25 1.09
N MET A 247 -29.89 -4.10 1.22
CA MET A 247 -30.94 -3.86 2.23
C MET A 247 -32.28 -4.56 1.88
N ILE A 248 -32.21 -5.59 1.04
CA ILE A 248 -33.33 -6.34 0.47
C ILE A 248 -33.67 -7.50 1.41
N ASN A 249 -34.96 -7.77 1.62
CA ASN A 249 -35.39 -9.09 2.09
C ASN A 249 -35.44 -10.00 0.86
N LEU A 250 -34.52 -10.97 0.80
CA LEU A 250 -34.21 -11.73 -0.40
C LEU A 250 -35.42 -12.52 -0.97
N THR A 251 -36.52 -12.63 -0.24
CA THR A 251 -37.64 -13.55 -0.52
C THR A 251 -38.78 -13.05 -1.44
N GLU A 252 -38.77 -11.83 -2.01
CA GLU A 252 -39.93 -11.30 -2.76
C GLU A 252 -39.64 -10.68 -4.15
N THR A 253 -40.72 -10.50 -4.93
CA THR A 253 -40.81 -10.43 -6.40
C THR A 253 -40.10 -9.27 -7.09
N LYS A 254 -39.53 -9.59 -8.27
CA LYS A 254 -38.71 -8.83 -9.23
C LYS A 254 -39.29 -7.53 -9.83
N GLU A 255 -40.32 -6.91 -9.25
CA GLU A 255 -41.03 -5.80 -9.92
C GLU A 255 -40.40 -4.41 -9.70
N LYS A 256 -39.44 -4.26 -8.78
CA LYS A 256 -38.81 -2.96 -8.47
C LYS A 256 -37.33 -2.93 -8.89
N LYS A 257 -36.94 -1.90 -9.67
CA LYS A 257 -35.54 -1.63 -9.99
C LYS A 257 -34.76 -1.13 -8.77
N LEU A 258 -33.51 -1.55 -8.66
CA LEU A 258 -32.61 -1.28 -7.55
C LEU A 258 -31.88 0.06 -7.69
N ILE A 259 -31.64 0.72 -6.56
CA ILE A 259 -30.67 1.81 -6.41
C ILE A 259 -29.42 1.22 -5.76
N ALA A 260 -28.31 1.22 -6.49
CA ALA A 260 -27.01 0.83 -5.95
C ALA A 260 -26.24 2.08 -5.53
N VAL A 261 -25.83 2.16 -4.25
CA VAL A 261 -24.92 3.19 -3.77
C VAL A 261 -23.53 2.58 -3.65
N ILE A 262 -22.58 3.14 -4.37
CA ILE A 262 -21.24 2.57 -4.50
C ILE A 262 -20.16 3.56 -4.07
N ALA A 263 -19.06 3.03 -3.54
CA ALA A 263 -17.83 3.80 -3.32
C ALA A 263 -16.62 2.88 -3.40
N ARG A 264 -15.49 3.40 -3.87
CA ARG A 264 -14.21 2.68 -3.78
C ARG A 264 -13.72 2.61 -2.34
N MET A 265 -13.03 1.54 -1.99
CA MET A 265 -12.38 1.36 -0.68
C MET A 265 -10.88 1.07 -0.77
N ASP A 266 -10.32 0.97 -1.98
CA ASP A 266 -8.88 0.80 -2.20
C ASP A 266 -8.17 2.10 -2.55
N SER A 267 -6.86 2.14 -2.29
CA SER A 267 -5.95 3.14 -2.84
C SER A 267 -4.67 2.47 -3.34
N ALA A 268 -3.85 3.22 -4.07
CA ALA A 268 -2.56 2.76 -4.55
C ALA A 268 -1.43 3.65 -4.03
N THR A 269 -0.22 3.09 -3.96
CA THR A 269 1.06 3.81 -3.91
C THR A 269 2.15 2.94 -4.54
N LEU A 270 3.39 3.44 -4.57
CA LEU A 270 4.57 2.68 -4.98
C LEU A 270 5.00 1.64 -3.92
N PHE A 271 4.71 1.88 -2.64
CA PHE A 271 5.43 1.28 -1.52
C PHE A 271 4.58 0.26 -0.78
N ASP A 272 5.17 -0.90 -0.50
CA ASP A 272 4.51 -1.96 0.23
C ASP A 272 4.10 -1.51 1.65
N GLY A 273 2.93 -1.94 2.07
CA GLY A 273 2.36 -1.63 3.39
C GLY A 273 1.90 -0.19 3.60
N ILE A 274 2.00 0.70 2.61
CA ILE A 274 1.62 2.12 2.76
C ILE A 274 0.66 2.53 1.64
N ALA A 275 -0.64 2.58 1.93
CA ALA A 275 -1.64 3.14 1.01
C ALA A 275 -2.79 3.78 1.81
N PRO A 276 -2.62 5.02 2.29
CA PRO A 276 -3.55 5.64 3.23
C PRO A 276 -4.89 6.03 2.60
N GLY A 277 -4.89 6.62 1.39
CA GLY A 277 -6.08 6.87 0.59
C GLY A 277 -7.18 7.70 1.26
N ALA A 278 -6.81 8.72 2.05
CA ALA A 278 -7.74 9.48 2.87
C ALA A 278 -8.86 10.13 2.05
N MET A 279 -8.50 10.96 1.08
CA MET A 279 -9.48 11.57 0.19
C MET A 279 -9.83 10.62 -0.95
N SER A 280 -8.88 9.83 -1.50
CA SER A 280 -9.16 8.95 -2.63
C SER A 280 -10.20 7.84 -2.34
N ALA A 281 -10.20 7.27 -1.14
CA ALA A 281 -11.02 6.11 -0.78
C ALA A 281 -11.81 6.27 0.52
N VAL A 282 -11.16 6.66 1.62
CA VAL A 282 -11.78 6.67 2.96
C VAL A 282 -12.94 7.66 3.03
N SER A 283 -12.80 8.85 2.43
CA SER A 283 -13.86 9.85 2.42
C SER A 283 -15.19 9.35 1.85
N GLY A 284 -15.14 8.65 0.71
CA GLY A 284 -16.32 8.10 0.03
C GLY A 284 -16.88 6.89 0.78
N SER A 285 -16.01 5.94 1.16
CA SER A 285 -16.43 4.72 1.87
C SER A 285 -16.99 5.01 3.27
N ALA A 286 -16.39 5.94 4.03
CA ALA A 286 -16.91 6.38 5.32
C ALA A 286 -18.28 7.03 5.19
N THR A 287 -18.47 7.90 4.19
CA THR A 287 -19.76 8.55 3.92
C THR A 287 -20.81 7.51 3.52
N LEU A 288 -20.46 6.51 2.72
CA LEU A 288 -21.34 5.40 2.35
C LEU A 288 -21.76 4.55 3.56
N MET A 289 -20.82 4.20 4.44
CA MET A 289 -21.11 3.43 5.66
C MET A 289 -22.06 4.18 6.60
N VAL A 290 -21.88 5.50 6.77
CA VAL A 290 -22.80 6.33 7.58
C VAL A 290 -24.12 6.58 6.87
N LEU A 291 -24.13 6.70 5.55
CA LEU A 291 -25.36 6.74 4.76
C LEU A 291 -26.21 5.48 4.97
N ALA A 292 -25.58 4.29 5.07
CA ALA A 292 -26.27 3.06 5.43
C ALA A 292 -26.87 3.11 6.85
N GLU A 293 -26.17 3.71 7.82
CA GLU A 293 -26.71 3.95 9.17
C GLU A 293 -27.95 4.87 9.15
N ILE A 294 -27.88 5.99 8.42
CA ILE A 294 -28.98 6.95 8.31
C ILE A 294 -30.19 6.30 7.65
N LEU A 295 -29.99 5.52 6.58
CA LEU A 295 -31.09 4.88 5.86
C LEU A 295 -31.71 3.73 6.66
N LYS A 296 -30.93 3.02 7.48
CA LYS A 296 -31.46 2.09 8.48
C LYS A 296 -32.38 2.83 9.47
N ASP A 297 -31.94 3.96 10.01
CA ASP A 297 -32.73 4.76 10.97
C ASP A 297 -33.99 5.38 10.34
N LEU A 298 -33.96 5.68 9.03
CA LEU A 298 -35.12 6.16 8.26
C LEU A 298 -36.10 5.04 7.87
N ARG A 299 -35.68 3.77 7.91
CA ARG A 299 -36.50 2.64 7.49
C ARG A 299 -37.87 2.61 8.19
N PRO A 300 -37.98 2.75 9.53
CA PRO A 300 -39.25 2.62 10.26
C PRO A 300 -40.24 3.77 10.07
N VAL A 301 -39.90 4.82 9.33
CA VAL A 301 -40.77 6.01 9.15
C VAL A 301 -41.24 6.25 7.72
N ILE A 302 -40.77 5.44 6.75
CA ILE A 302 -41.27 5.48 5.38
C ILE A 302 -42.50 4.60 5.24
N LYS A 303 -43.62 5.16 4.74
CA LYS A 303 -44.95 4.52 4.70
C LYS A 303 -44.99 3.16 4.00
N ASP A 304 -44.14 2.98 2.99
CA ASP A 304 -43.92 1.70 2.32
C ASP A 304 -42.51 1.24 2.72
N HIS A 305 -42.38 0.67 3.92
CA HIS A 305 -41.11 0.14 4.46
C HIS A 305 -40.44 -0.84 3.48
N ASP A 306 -41.22 -1.41 2.57
CA ASP A 306 -40.82 -2.40 1.59
C ASP A 306 -40.14 -1.78 0.36
N VAL A 307 -40.11 -0.45 0.20
CA VAL A 307 -39.37 0.21 -0.90
C VAL A 307 -37.87 0.31 -0.60
N PHE A 308 -37.46 0.30 0.67
CA PHE A 308 -36.04 0.15 1.01
C PHE A 308 -35.46 -1.21 0.58
N ARG A 309 -36.34 -2.17 0.24
CA ARG A 309 -35.96 -3.45 -0.37
C ARG A 309 -35.40 -3.29 -1.81
N GLY A 310 -35.32 -2.07 -2.33
CA GLY A 310 -34.65 -1.74 -3.60
C GLY A 310 -33.23 -1.20 -3.44
N LEU A 311 -32.64 -1.14 -2.23
CA LEU A 311 -31.36 -0.49 -2.01
C LEU A 311 -30.21 -1.50 -1.83
N MET A 312 -29.09 -1.23 -2.49
CA MET A 312 -27.85 -2.02 -2.34
C MET A 312 -26.67 -1.09 -2.12
N PHE A 313 -25.83 -1.41 -1.13
CA PHE A 313 -24.56 -0.73 -0.91
C PHE A 313 -23.41 -1.59 -1.42
N ILE A 314 -22.45 -0.99 -2.12
CA ILE A 314 -21.27 -1.69 -2.61
C ILE A 314 -20.02 -0.89 -2.27
N LEU A 315 -19.08 -1.51 -1.55
CA LEU A 315 -17.71 -1.01 -1.44
C LEU A 315 -16.82 -1.82 -2.37
N LEU A 316 -16.22 -1.12 -3.33
CA LEU A 316 -15.47 -1.68 -4.44
C LEU A 316 -13.98 -1.70 -4.15
N ASN A 317 -13.34 -2.84 -4.40
CA ASN A 317 -11.91 -3.04 -4.21
C ASN A 317 -11.19 -3.12 -5.57
N GLY A 318 -9.97 -2.61 -5.64
CA GLY A 318 -9.16 -2.61 -6.86
C GLY A 318 -9.62 -1.62 -7.94
N GLU A 319 -10.38 -0.57 -7.58
CA GLU A 319 -10.78 0.47 -8.52
C GLU A 319 -9.59 1.31 -9.02
N SER A 320 -8.48 1.34 -8.27
CA SER A 320 -7.23 2.01 -8.67
C SER A 320 -6.49 1.30 -9.82
N PHE A 321 -6.89 0.09 -10.21
CA PHE A 321 -6.17 -0.78 -11.14
C PHE A 321 -7.06 -1.21 -12.31
N ASP A 322 -7.56 -0.23 -13.07
CA ASP A 322 -8.52 -0.45 -14.17
C ASP A 322 -9.81 -1.13 -13.69
N PHE A 323 -10.38 -0.63 -12.58
CA PHE A 323 -11.74 -1.00 -12.12
C PHE A 323 -11.96 -2.50 -11.84
N ILE A 324 -11.00 -3.20 -11.23
CA ILE A 324 -11.05 -4.66 -10.98
C ILE A 324 -12.37 -5.07 -10.30
N GLY A 325 -12.77 -4.34 -9.25
CA GLY A 325 -13.91 -4.66 -8.42
C GLY A 325 -15.23 -4.50 -9.16
N SER A 326 -15.45 -3.34 -9.78
CA SER A 326 -16.69 -3.07 -10.52
C SER A 326 -16.79 -3.90 -11.80
N GLN A 327 -15.69 -4.15 -12.51
CA GLN A 327 -15.67 -5.05 -13.67
C GLN A 327 -16.07 -6.46 -13.26
N ARG A 328 -15.56 -6.95 -12.12
CA ARG A 328 -15.93 -8.28 -11.61
C ARG A 328 -17.41 -8.37 -11.27
N ILE A 329 -17.98 -7.35 -10.61
CA ILE A 329 -19.42 -7.33 -10.29
C ILE A 329 -20.27 -7.35 -11.56
N VAL A 330 -19.96 -6.50 -12.53
CA VAL A 330 -20.68 -6.43 -13.81
C VAL A 330 -20.62 -7.77 -14.54
N TYR A 331 -19.43 -8.37 -14.63
CA TYR A 331 -19.24 -9.70 -15.22
C TYR A 331 -20.09 -10.77 -14.51
N ASP A 332 -20.07 -10.84 -13.18
CA ASP A 332 -20.86 -11.82 -12.43
C ASP A 332 -22.38 -11.59 -12.61
N MET A 333 -22.82 -10.34 -12.80
CA MET A 333 -24.22 -10.03 -13.12
C MET A 333 -24.62 -10.50 -14.53
N GLU A 334 -23.75 -10.33 -15.51
CA GLU A 334 -23.95 -10.83 -16.89
C GLU A 334 -23.97 -12.36 -16.95
N GLN A 335 -23.12 -13.02 -16.16
CA GLN A 335 -23.11 -14.49 -16.05
C GLN A 335 -24.26 -15.04 -15.18
N GLY A 336 -25.01 -14.18 -14.49
CA GLY A 336 -26.06 -14.60 -13.55
C GLY A 336 -25.52 -15.41 -12.35
N SER A 337 -24.28 -15.11 -11.94
CA SER A 337 -23.58 -15.68 -10.78
C SER A 337 -23.50 -14.71 -9.60
N PHE A 338 -23.82 -13.43 -9.80
CA PHE A 338 -23.81 -12.41 -8.74
C PHE A 338 -24.84 -12.71 -7.64
N MET A 339 -24.42 -12.57 -6.37
CA MET A 339 -25.15 -12.92 -5.14
C MET A 339 -25.25 -14.44 -4.88
N THR A 340 -26.45 -14.97 -4.61
CA THR A 340 -26.64 -16.40 -4.30
C THR A 340 -27.45 -17.09 -5.39
N PRO A 341 -27.35 -18.43 -5.53
CA PRO A 341 -28.16 -19.17 -6.50
C PRO A 341 -29.67 -18.92 -6.37
N ASN A 342 -30.15 -18.68 -5.16
CA ASN A 342 -31.56 -18.41 -4.85
C ASN A 342 -31.96 -16.95 -5.13
N HIS A 343 -31.00 -16.03 -5.13
CA HIS A 343 -31.24 -14.58 -5.17
C HIS A 343 -30.27 -13.90 -6.13
N LYS A 344 -30.47 -14.18 -7.42
CA LYS A 344 -29.66 -13.62 -8.50
C LYS A 344 -30.09 -12.19 -8.78
N ILE A 345 -29.11 -11.29 -8.85
CA ILE A 345 -29.32 -9.90 -9.27
C ILE A 345 -28.53 -9.70 -10.57
N THR A 346 -29.19 -9.15 -11.58
CA THR A 346 -28.66 -8.91 -12.92
C THR A 346 -28.61 -7.40 -13.23
N LEU A 347 -27.96 -7.02 -14.32
CA LEU A 347 -27.89 -5.62 -14.75
C LEU A 347 -29.27 -5.01 -15.07
N GLU A 348 -30.26 -5.83 -15.45
CA GLU A 348 -31.62 -5.37 -15.73
C GLU A 348 -32.36 -4.92 -14.45
N ASP A 349 -31.99 -5.51 -13.31
CA ASP A 349 -32.55 -5.20 -12.01
C ASP A 349 -32.04 -3.85 -11.49
N ILE A 350 -30.95 -3.29 -12.04
CA ILE A 350 -30.39 -2.00 -11.61
C ILE A 350 -31.10 -0.85 -12.33
N GLY A 351 -31.72 0.05 -11.55
CA GLY A 351 -32.34 1.28 -12.06
C GLY A 351 -31.44 2.49 -11.98
N MET A 352 -30.70 2.62 -10.87
CA MET A 352 -29.79 3.75 -10.66
C MET A 352 -28.54 3.33 -9.90
N VAL A 353 -27.42 3.94 -10.24
CA VAL A 353 -26.15 3.83 -9.51
C VAL A 353 -25.74 5.22 -9.01
N ILE A 354 -25.49 5.34 -7.71
CA ILE A 354 -25.03 6.55 -7.03
C ILE A 354 -23.61 6.29 -6.51
N GLU A 355 -22.61 6.95 -7.07
CA GLU A 355 -21.22 6.79 -6.65
C GLU A 355 -20.74 7.96 -5.78
N LEU A 356 -20.13 7.64 -4.63
CA LEU A 356 -19.47 8.60 -3.75
C LEU A 356 -17.96 8.52 -3.97
N SER A 357 -17.37 9.55 -4.58
CA SER A 357 -15.96 9.53 -4.99
C SER A 357 -15.24 10.82 -4.59
N GLN A 358 -14.14 10.67 -3.83
CA GLN A 358 -13.32 11.78 -3.34
C GLN A 358 -14.13 12.89 -2.67
N LEU A 359 -14.78 12.56 -1.56
CA LEU A 359 -15.48 13.56 -0.77
C LEU A 359 -14.44 14.35 0.05
N GLY A 360 -14.47 15.68 -0.04
CA GLY A 360 -13.44 16.55 0.53
C GLY A 360 -13.79 17.09 1.91
N PRO A 361 -12.86 17.81 2.55
CA PRO A 361 -13.15 18.57 3.77
C PRO A 361 -14.04 19.79 3.51
N GLY A 362 -14.21 20.20 2.24
CA GLY A 362 -15.02 21.34 1.84
C GLY A 362 -16.53 21.18 2.09
N LYS A 363 -17.26 22.28 1.87
CA LYS A 363 -18.72 22.32 2.04
C LYS A 363 -19.50 22.14 0.74
N THR A 364 -18.83 22.23 -0.40
CA THR A 364 -19.46 22.13 -1.72
C THR A 364 -19.18 20.78 -2.33
N PHE A 365 -20.24 20.12 -2.79
CA PHE A 365 -20.19 18.85 -3.51
C PHE A 365 -20.78 19.03 -4.91
N TYR A 366 -20.13 18.42 -5.90
CA TYR A 366 -20.56 18.46 -7.30
C TYR A 366 -21.25 17.16 -7.68
N VAL A 367 -22.35 17.30 -8.41
CA VAL A 367 -23.17 16.21 -8.91
C VAL A 367 -22.93 16.07 -10.41
N HIS A 368 -22.22 15.01 -10.79
CA HIS A 368 -22.11 14.56 -12.18
C HIS A 368 -23.20 13.54 -12.44
N ARG A 369 -23.79 13.55 -13.64
CA ARG A 369 -24.97 12.71 -13.91
C ARG A 369 -25.05 12.22 -15.34
N THR A 370 -25.82 11.17 -15.52
CA THR A 370 -26.31 10.76 -16.83
C THR A 370 -27.35 11.74 -17.38
N ALA A 371 -27.58 11.69 -18.69
CA ALA A 371 -28.48 12.61 -19.39
C ALA A 371 -29.97 12.38 -19.12
N ASP A 372 -30.36 11.24 -18.57
CA ASP A 372 -31.76 10.86 -18.40
C ASP A 372 -32.51 11.70 -17.34
N LYS A 373 -33.84 11.68 -17.46
CA LYS A 373 -34.72 12.49 -16.62
C LYS A 373 -34.69 12.07 -15.15
N TYR A 374 -34.51 10.78 -14.87
CA TYR A 374 -34.51 10.28 -13.49
C TYR A 374 -33.26 10.76 -12.74
N ALA A 375 -32.09 10.75 -13.38
CA ALA A 375 -30.87 11.34 -12.85
C ALA A 375 -30.97 12.87 -12.70
N GLU A 376 -31.60 13.58 -13.65
CA GLU A 376 -31.85 15.02 -13.54
C GLU A 376 -32.71 15.36 -12.31
N ASP A 377 -33.83 14.66 -12.12
CA ASP A 377 -34.75 14.89 -11.01
C ASP A 377 -34.10 14.56 -9.66
N PHE A 378 -33.29 13.49 -9.59
CA PHE A 378 -32.52 13.15 -8.40
C PHE A 378 -31.47 14.22 -8.07
N SER A 379 -30.74 14.75 -9.08
CA SER A 379 -29.79 15.84 -8.90
C SER A 379 -30.48 17.10 -8.35
N ASN A 380 -31.63 17.46 -8.91
CA ASN A 380 -32.43 18.60 -8.43
C ASN A 380 -32.90 18.41 -6.98
N SER A 381 -33.22 17.18 -6.58
CA SER A 381 -33.55 16.83 -5.20
C SER A 381 -32.37 17.07 -4.25
N LEU A 382 -31.16 16.58 -4.60
CA LEU A 382 -29.94 16.82 -3.81
C LEU A 382 -29.69 18.31 -3.60
N ILE A 383 -29.73 19.09 -4.69
CA ILE A 383 -29.51 20.53 -4.66
C ILE A 383 -30.55 21.22 -3.79
N THR A 384 -31.83 20.89 -3.95
CA THR A 384 -32.92 21.51 -3.19
C THR A 384 -32.85 21.19 -1.69
N LEU A 385 -32.59 19.93 -1.33
CA LEU A 385 -32.50 19.49 0.06
C LEU A 385 -31.23 20.02 0.75
N SER A 386 -30.17 20.30 0.00
CA SER A 386 -28.94 20.86 0.55
C SER A 386 -29.09 22.31 1.05
N LYS A 387 -30.04 23.11 0.51
CA LYS A 387 -30.24 24.54 0.85
C LYS A 387 -30.53 24.81 2.33
N SER A 388 -31.05 23.84 3.07
CA SER A 388 -31.35 23.95 4.50
C SER A 388 -30.26 23.34 5.40
N THR A 389 -29.10 23.00 4.83
CA THR A 389 -28.00 22.33 5.53
C THR A 389 -26.71 23.17 5.52
N SER A 390 -25.66 22.66 6.18
CA SER A 390 -24.34 23.29 6.23
C SER A 390 -23.50 23.05 4.96
N VAL A 391 -23.97 22.19 4.06
CA VAL A 391 -23.30 21.80 2.82
C VAL A 391 -24.14 22.18 1.61
N GLU A 392 -23.49 22.40 0.47
CA GLU A 392 -24.11 22.82 -0.77
C GLU A 392 -23.84 21.77 -1.86
N PHE A 393 -24.89 21.31 -2.52
CA PHE A 393 -24.77 20.49 -3.72
C PHE A 393 -24.94 21.36 -4.95
N LYS A 394 -24.05 21.21 -5.92
CA LYS A 394 -24.07 21.91 -7.22
C LYS A 394 -24.10 20.91 -8.35
N GLN A 395 -24.83 21.25 -9.41
CA GLN A 395 -24.72 20.54 -10.67
C GLN A 395 -23.31 20.78 -11.24
N SER A 396 -22.67 19.71 -11.72
CA SER A 396 -21.39 19.80 -12.45
C SER A 396 -21.53 20.71 -13.67
N SER A 397 -20.48 21.48 -13.99
CA SER A 397 -20.42 22.32 -15.19
C SER A 397 -20.20 21.52 -16.47
N LEU A 398 -19.86 20.23 -16.34
CA LEU A 398 -19.69 19.32 -17.45
C LEU A 398 -21.04 18.90 -18.05
N GLN A 399 -21.01 18.52 -19.32
CA GLN A 399 -22.21 18.02 -19.99
C GLN A 399 -22.65 16.68 -19.37
N PRO A 400 -23.96 16.37 -19.34
CA PRO A 400 -24.41 15.05 -18.90
C PRO A 400 -23.72 13.92 -19.68
N ASN A 401 -23.46 12.80 -19.01
CA ASN A 401 -22.63 11.66 -19.47
C ASN A 401 -21.12 11.94 -19.58
N GLN A 402 -20.64 13.18 -19.38
CA GLN A 402 -19.20 13.44 -19.23
C GLN A 402 -18.79 13.24 -17.77
N LEU A 403 -18.58 11.97 -17.40
CA LEU A 403 -18.31 11.55 -16.02
C LEU A 403 -16.80 11.47 -15.72
N PRO A 404 -16.40 11.66 -14.45
CA PRO A 404 -15.03 11.37 -14.01
C PRO A 404 -14.65 9.88 -14.16
N PRO A 405 -13.36 9.51 -13.99
CA PRO A 405 -12.93 8.11 -14.05
C PRO A 405 -13.38 7.38 -12.78
N VAL A 406 -14.64 6.93 -12.80
CA VAL A 406 -15.31 6.32 -11.67
C VAL A 406 -15.98 5.02 -12.05
N SER A 407 -16.28 4.20 -11.04
CA SER A 407 -16.76 2.83 -11.17
C SER A 407 -18.11 2.72 -11.91
N LEU A 408 -18.95 3.76 -11.81
CA LEU A 408 -20.21 3.90 -12.54
C LEU A 408 -20.03 3.70 -14.04
N ASN A 409 -18.89 4.12 -14.61
CA ASN A 409 -18.64 3.97 -16.04
C ASN A 409 -18.58 2.49 -16.46
N THR A 410 -18.14 1.59 -15.58
CA THR A 410 -18.14 0.15 -15.83
C THR A 410 -19.57 -0.37 -15.99
N PHE A 411 -20.51 0.08 -15.15
CA PHE A 411 -21.92 -0.28 -15.25
C PHE A 411 -22.57 0.29 -16.52
N LEU A 412 -22.27 1.55 -16.86
CA LEU A 412 -22.82 2.21 -18.05
C LEU A 412 -22.30 1.60 -19.36
N SER A 413 -21.05 1.09 -19.35
CA SER A 413 -20.47 0.39 -20.49
C SER A 413 -21.19 -0.91 -20.81
N ALA A 414 -21.63 -1.64 -19.77
CA ALA A 414 -22.40 -2.87 -19.93
C ALA A 414 -23.90 -2.61 -20.17
N ASN A 415 -24.48 -1.58 -19.55
CA ASN A 415 -25.88 -1.20 -19.73
C ASN A 415 -26.07 0.33 -19.67
N SER A 416 -26.19 0.95 -20.84
CA SER A 416 -26.38 2.40 -20.98
C SER A 416 -27.73 2.92 -20.50
N ASN A 417 -28.68 2.04 -20.15
CA ASN A 417 -30.00 2.44 -19.65
C ASN A 417 -30.02 2.68 -18.13
N ILE A 418 -28.91 2.43 -17.44
CA ILE A 418 -28.78 2.70 -16.00
C ILE A 418 -28.68 4.21 -15.79
N SER A 419 -29.51 4.77 -14.90
CA SER A 419 -29.37 6.16 -14.45
C SER A 419 -28.17 6.28 -13.51
N GLY A 420 -27.35 7.31 -13.65
CA GLY A 420 -26.10 7.47 -12.91
C GLY A 420 -25.97 8.82 -12.23
N ILE A 421 -25.53 8.81 -10.98
CA ILE A 421 -25.16 9.98 -10.19
C ILE A 421 -23.77 9.77 -9.60
N VAL A 422 -22.89 10.76 -9.70
CA VAL A 422 -21.60 10.77 -9.02
C VAL A 422 -21.51 12.03 -8.17
N VAL A 423 -21.28 11.84 -6.87
CA VAL A 423 -21.06 12.93 -5.92
C VAL A 423 -19.57 13.02 -5.62
N THR A 424 -19.01 14.20 -5.85
CA THR A 424 -17.57 14.48 -5.69
C THR A 424 -17.33 15.82 -5.00
N ASN A 425 -16.10 16.10 -4.59
CA ASN A 425 -15.70 17.44 -4.12
C ASN A 425 -15.13 18.34 -5.23
N TYR A 426 -15.14 17.89 -6.47
CA TYR A 426 -14.54 18.57 -7.61
C TYR A 426 -15.49 18.69 -8.81
N ASP A 427 -15.31 19.75 -9.59
CA ASP A 427 -16.14 19.99 -10.78
C ASP A 427 -15.50 19.42 -12.06
N THR A 428 -14.25 19.77 -12.34
CA THR A 428 -13.59 19.43 -13.62
C THR A 428 -12.24 18.74 -13.47
N SER A 429 -11.58 18.89 -12.33
CA SER A 429 -10.31 18.23 -12.00
C SER A 429 -10.23 18.02 -10.50
N PHE A 430 -9.54 16.97 -10.05
CA PHE A 430 -9.43 16.60 -8.65
C PHE A 430 -8.90 17.76 -7.81
N THR A 431 -9.52 17.95 -6.63
CA THR A 431 -8.96 18.83 -5.60
C THR A 431 -7.93 18.10 -4.74
N ASN A 432 -7.91 16.77 -4.79
CA ASN A 432 -6.92 15.94 -4.08
C ASN A 432 -5.55 16.10 -4.74
N ARG A 433 -4.66 16.82 -4.08
CA ARG A 433 -3.27 17.03 -4.55
C ARG A 433 -2.34 15.85 -4.30
N TYR A 434 -2.82 14.84 -3.58
CA TYR A 434 -2.06 13.66 -3.22
C TYR A 434 -2.69 12.35 -3.71
N TYR A 435 -3.51 12.40 -4.78
CA TYR A 435 -4.26 11.26 -5.27
C TYR A 435 -3.41 9.99 -5.44
N ASN A 436 -3.82 8.88 -4.80
CA ASN A 436 -3.07 7.61 -4.75
C ASN A 436 -1.60 7.78 -4.30
N GLY A 437 -1.34 8.74 -3.40
CA GLY A 437 -0.02 9.10 -2.92
C GLY A 437 0.22 8.77 -1.44
N LEU A 438 1.50 8.78 -1.06
CA LEU A 438 1.95 8.58 0.33
C LEU A 438 1.36 9.60 1.31
N PHE A 439 1.07 10.81 0.83
CA PHE A 439 0.62 11.94 1.65
C PHE A 439 -0.90 12.13 1.60
N ASP A 440 -1.66 11.22 0.98
CA ASP A 440 -3.13 11.21 1.07
C ASP A 440 -3.57 10.62 2.42
N ASN A 441 -3.24 11.33 3.50
CA ASN A 441 -3.42 10.91 4.88
C ASN A 441 -4.33 11.88 5.66
N GLU A 442 -4.35 11.78 6.98
CA GLU A 442 -5.15 12.62 7.88
C GLU A 442 -4.84 14.11 7.79
N THR A 443 -3.69 14.52 7.24
CA THR A 443 -3.39 15.92 6.98
C THR A 443 -4.08 16.45 5.72
N ASN A 444 -4.27 15.59 4.71
CA ASN A 444 -4.99 15.91 3.47
C ASN A 444 -6.52 15.88 3.66
N LEU A 445 -7.00 15.02 4.57
CA LEU A 445 -8.40 14.99 5.03
C LEU A 445 -8.45 15.27 6.54
N PRO A 446 -8.36 16.54 6.97
CA PRO A 446 -8.19 16.91 8.37
C PRO A 446 -9.25 16.33 9.29
N ILE A 447 -8.80 15.69 10.35
CA ILE A 447 -9.66 15.21 11.44
C ILE A 447 -9.57 16.20 12.59
N ASN A 448 -10.65 16.98 12.81
CA ASN A 448 -10.65 18.11 13.74
C ASN A 448 -10.79 17.73 15.24
N VAL A 449 -10.57 16.47 15.59
CA VAL A 449 -10.60 15.97 16.98
C VAL A 449 -9.29 15.21 17.25
N PRO A 450 -8.47 15.65 18.22
CA PRO A 450 -7.22 14.98 18.54
C PRO A 450 -7.44 13.55 19.00
N ALA A 451 -6.44 12.69 18.76
CA ALA A 451 -6.47 11.31 19.19
C ALA A 451 -6.55 11.11 20.71
N SER A 452 -6.23 12.11 21.51
CA SER A 452 -6.36 12.03 22.97
C SER A 452 -7.76 12.36 23.49
N GLN A 453 -8.67 12.87 22.66
CA GLN A 453 -9.98 13.40 23.05
C GLN A 453 -11.14 12.72 22.29
N PHE A 454 -10.92 11.51 21.77
CA PHE A 454 -11.81 10.80 20.85
C PHE A 454 -13.28 10.68 21.31
N GLU A 455 -13.53 10.69 22.62
CA GLU A 455 -14.74 10.08 23.20
C GLU A 455 -15.81 11.08 23.65
N ASP A 456 -15.41 12.31 24.00
CA ASP A 456 -16.31 13.26 24.68
C ASP A 456 -16.60 14.54 23.87
N THR A 457 -15.97 14.69 22.71
CA THR A 457 -16.04 15.93 21.93
C THR A 457 -16.65 15.71 20.56
N LEU A 458 -17.89 16.15 20.40
CA LEU A 458 -18.53 16.20 19.09
C LEU A 458 -17.72 17.12 18.14
N PRO A 459 -17.32 16.65 16.95
CA PRO A 459 -16.61 17.48 15.98
C PRO A 459 -17.34 18.80 15.68
N PRO A 460 -16.62 19.93 15.56
CA PRO A 460 -17.22 21.25 15.43
C PRO A 460 -17.97 21.40 14.10
N LYS A 461 -18.96 22.30 14.08
CA LYS A 461 -19.68 22.64 12.83
C LYS A 461 -18.71 23.17 11.78
N GLY A 462 -18.75 22.58 10.59
CA GLY A 462 -17.91 22.94 9.45
C GLY A 462 -16.62 22.12 9.35
N SER A 463 -16.34 21.25 10.33
CA SER A 463 -15.30 20.23 10.23
C SER A 463 -15.56 19.25 9.07
N THR A 464 -14.51 18.54 8.65
CA THR A 464 -14.61 17.45 7.68
C THR A 464 -15.69 16.45 8.08
N GLN A 465 -15.68 16.02 9.35
CA GLN A 465 -16.65 15.06 9.88
C GLN A 465 -18.08 15.58 9.77
N HIS A 466 -18.28 16.86 10.08
CA HIS A 466 -19.60 17.48 9.98
C HIS A 466 -20.09 17.59 8.53
N ASN A 467 -19.21 17.96 7.61
CA ASN A 467 -19.55 18.15 6.20
C ASN A 467 -19.88 16.80 5.55
N LEU A 468 -19.09 15.75 5.81
CA LEU A 468 -19.36 14.40 5.30
C LEU A 468 -20.67 13.82 5.86
N ALA A 469 -20.92 13.96 7.17
CA ALA A 469 -22.19 13.52 7.77
C ALA A 469 -23.41 14.30 7.22
N SER A 470 -23.24 15.60 6.95
CA SER A 470 -24.28 16.43 6.35
C SER A 470 -24.54 16.03 4.90
N ALA A 471 -23.49 15.72 4.13
CA ALA A 471 -23.62 15.19 2.77
C ALA A 471 -24.34 13.84 2.75
N ALA A 472 -23.94 12.90 3.61
CA ALA A 472 -24.63 11.62 3.78
C ALA A 472 -26.12 11.83 4.11
N THR A 473 -26.44 12.79 4.98
CA THR A 473 -27.82 13.15 5.34
C THR A 473 -28.64 13.65 4.14
N VAL A 474 -28.07 14.53 3.31
CA VAL A 474 -28.74 15.05 2.11
C VAL A 474 -28.98 13.94 1.09
N ILE A 475 -27.99 13.06 0.89
CA ILE A 475 -28.11 11.90 0.00
C ILE A 475 -29.18 10.94 0.52
N ALA A 476 -29.17 10.63 1.83
CA ALA A 476 -30.17 9.77 2.46
C ALA A 476 -31.60 10.30 2.27
N ARG A 477 -31.80 11.60 2.49
CA ARG A 477 -33.10 12.25 2.28
C ARG A 477 -33.54 12.21 0.82
N SER A 478 -32.60 12.35 -0.12
CA SER A 478 -32.90 12.29 -1.56
C SER A 478 -33.27 10.87 -1.99
N ILE A 479 -32.55 9.85 -1.50
CA ILE A 479 -32.90 8.45 -1.70
C ILE A 479 -34.28 8.16 -1.11
N ALA A 480 -34.52 8.57 0.14
CA ALA A 480 -35.80 8.39 0.82
C ALA A 480 -36.95 9.09 0.08
N ALA A 481 -36.73 10.30 -0.46
CA ALA A 481 -37.72 11.00 -1.27
C ALA A 481 -38.00 10.28 -2.60
N ALA A 482 -36.96 9.82 -3.31
CA ALA A 482 -37.10 9.07 -4.55
C ALA A 482 -37.89 7.76 -4.35
N ILE A 483 -37.62 7.07 -3.23
CA ILE A 483 -38.31 5.86 -2.78
C ILE A 483 -39.77 6.15 -2.39
N ASN A 484 -40.02 7.21 -1.64
CA ASN A 484 -41.35 7.57 -1.12
C ASN A 484 -42.20 8.42 -2.10
N GLN A 485 -41.97 8.26 -3.41
CA GLN A 485 -42.69 8.99 -4.48
C GLN A 485 -42.71 10.52 -4.27
N ASN A 486 -41.56 11.09 -3.90
CA ASN A 486 -41.36 12.50 -3.58
C ASN A 486 -42.20 13.05 -2.41
N GLN A 487 -42.77 12.18 -1.56
CA GLN A 487 -43.38 12.60 -0.31
C GLN A 487 -42.33 12.87 0.77
N ALA A 488 -42.49 13.98 1.49
CA ALA A 488 -41.62 14.32 2.60
C ALA A 488 -41.64 13.24 3.68
N VAL A 489 -40.45 12.84 4.15
CA VAL A 489 -40.28 11.91 5.27
C VAL A 489 -40.09 12.73 6.55
N PRO A 490 -41.08 12.78 7.47
CA PRO A 490 -40.98 13.54 8.70
C PRO A 490 -40.10 12.79 9.70
N TYR A 491 -38.79 12.94 9.57
CA TYR A 491 -37.82 12.35 10.49
C TYR A 491 -36.79 13.37 10.95
N ASP A 492 -36.68 13.54 12.27
CA ASP A 492 -35.70 14.40 12.91
C ASP A 492 -34.35 13.67 12.98
N ILE A 493 -33.54 13.84 11.93
CA ILE A 493 -32.20 13.28 11.84
C ILE A 493 -31.31 13.96 12.89
N LYS A 494 -30.93 13.19 13.91
CA LYS A 494 -29.96 13.62 14.93
C LYS A 494 -28.54 13.67 14.35
N LEU A 495 -28.26 14.71 13.57
CA LEU A 495 -27.00 14.89 12.82
C LEU A 495 -25.75 14.67 13.69
N GLY A 496 -25.75 15.12 14.96
CA GLY A 496 -24.62 14.93 15.87
C GLY A 496 -24.17 13.48 16.05
N ARG A 497 -25.10 12.50 16.05
CA ARG A 497 -24.75 11.08 16.12
C ARG A 497 -23.94 10.65 14.91
N TYR A 498 -24.40 11.00 13.70
CA TYR A 498 -23.71 10.63 12.46
C TYR A 498 -22.37 11.34 12.28
N VAL A 499 -22.23 12.56 12.82
CA VAL A 499 -20.95 13.25 12.90
C VAL A 499 -19.96 12.47 13.76
N GLN A 500 -20.41 11.91 14.90
CA GLN A 500 -19.58 11.05 15.73
C GLN A 500 -19.25 9.74 15.01
N THR A 501 -20.20 9.10 14.32
CA THR A 501 -19.92 7.88 13.55
C THR A 501 -18.87 8.13 12.46
N ILE A 502 -18.96 9.22 11.70
CA ILE A 502 -17.94 9.60 10.72
C ILE A 502 -16.60 9.79 11.42
N ASN A 503 -16.56 10.48 12.55
CA ASN A 503 -15.33 10.65 13.31
C ASN A 503 -14.71 9.30 13.68
N ASP A 504 -15.46 8.39 14.29
CA ASP A 504 -14.95 7.08 14.70
C ASP A 504 -14.40 6.29 13.52
N VAL A 505 -15.09 6.31 12.37
CA VAL A 505 -14.60 5.69 11.13
C VAL A 505 -13.30 6.35 10.65
N LEU A 506 -13.25 7.67 10.50
CA LEU A 506 -12.03 8.34 10.01
C LEU A 506 -10.82 8.08 10.93
N GLN A 507 -11.01 8.07 12.24
CA GLN A 507 -9.95 7.83 13.21
C GLN A 507 -9.37 6.42 13.08
N CYS A 508 -10.23 5.41 12.89
CA CYS A 508 -9.80 4.02 12.70
C CYS A 508 -9.00 3.78 11.41
N TYR A 509 -9.35 4.49 10.34
CA TYR A 509 -8.75 4.28 9.03
C TYR A 509 -7.53 5.17 8.76
N LEU A 510 -7.46 6.36 9.38
CA LEU A 510 -6.44 7.35 9.06
C LEU A 510 -5.47 7.65 10.21
N VAL A 511 -5.80 7.31 11.45
CA VAL A 511 -4.97 7.64 12.62
C VAL A 511 -4.44 6.40 13.31
N SER A 512 -5.32 5.50 13.75
CA SER A 512 -4.88 4.26 14.39
C SER A 512 -5.92 3.16 14.33
N ARG A 513 -5.48 1.96 13.98
CA ARG A 513 -6.26 0.72 14.05
C ARG A 513 -6.65 0.33 15.48
N LYS A 514 -6.02 0.92 16.50
CA LYS A 514 -6.31 0.69 17.93
C LYS A 514 -7.49 1.55 18.43
N CYS A 515 -8.39 1.91 17.53
CA CYS A 515 -9.57 2.70 17.84
C CYS A 515 -10.69 1.83 18.45
N LYS A 516 -11.59 2.45 19.21
CA LYS A 516 -12.74 1.78 19.85
C LYS A 516 -13.62 0.99 18.88
N LEU A 517 -13.87 1.51 17.68
CA LEU A 517 -14.73 0.85 16.70
C LEU A 517 -14.11 -0.47 16.20
N PHE A 518 -12.79 -0.50 15.93
CA PHE A 518 -12.10 -1.74 15.56
C PHE A 518 -11.88 -2.66 16.76
N GLU A 519 -11.60 -2.14 17.96
CA GLU A 519 -11.56 -2.96 19.17
C GLU A 519 -12.89 -3.69 19.41
N LYS A 520 -14.00 -3.02 19.16
CA LYS A 520 -15.36 -3.56 19.31
C LYS A 520 -15.70 -4.58 18.23
N LEU A 521 -15.43 -4.26 16.96
CA LEU A 521 -15.92 -5.07 15.84
C LEU A 521 -14.91 -6.13 15.38
N TYR A 522 -13.63 -5.82 15.41
CA TYR A 522 -12.56 -6.70 14.94
C TYR A 522 -11.32 -6.66 15.86
N PRO A 523 -11.44 -7.09 17.14
CA PRO A 523 -10.40 -6.92 18.15
C PRO A 523 -9.03 -7.48 17.77
N MET A 524 -8.97 -8.50 16.91
CA MET A 524 -7.74 -9.08 16.38
C MET A 524 -6.79 -8.03 15.77
N ILE A 525 -7.34 -7.04 15.06
CA ILE A 525 -6.51 -5.99 14.43
C ILE A 525 -6.23 -4.82 15.36
N ALA A 526 -6.94 -4.69 16.48
CA ALA A 526 -6.73 -3.59 17.41
C ALA A 526 -5.80 -3.97 18.58
N SER A 527 -5.89 -5.21 19.07
CA SER A 527 -5.20 -5.69 20.28
C SER A 527 -3.74 -6.15 20.08
N GLY A 528 -3.24 -6.19 18.84
CA GLY A 528 -1.88 -6.66 18.55
C GLY A 528 -0.81 -5.57 18.66
N ALA A 529 0.31 -5.86 19.36
CA ALA A 529 1.50 -5.01 19.41
C ALA A 529 2.29 -4.97 18.08
N LYS A 530 1.96 -5.84 17.12
CA LYS A 530 2.64 -5.97 15.83
C LYS A 530 1.74 -5.44 14.70
N GLY A 531 2.32 -4.68 13.77
CA GLY A 531 1.66 -4.12 12.60
C GLY A 531 1.53 -2.60 12.67
N PRO A 532 1.42 -1.91 11.51
CA PRO A 532 1.41 -0.46 11.43
C PRO A 532 0.19 0.14 12.15
N GLU A 533 0.30 1.40 12.59
CA GLU A 533 -0.82 2.11 13.21
C GLU A 533 -1.96 2.33 12.21
N VAL A 534 -1.63 2.70 10.97
CA VAL A 534 -2.58 2.83 9.87
C VAL A 534 -2.47 1.60 8.95
N LEU A 535 -3.60 0.96 8.65
CA LEU A 535 -3.62 -0.19 7.75
C LEU A 535 -3.65 0.27 6.29
N SER A 536 -2.86 -0.37 5.45
CA SER A 536 -2.84 -0.11 4.01
C SER A 536 -4.17 -0.47 3.34
N LEU A 537 -4.69 0.42 2.50
CA LEU A 537 -5.86 0.20 1.63
C LEU A 537 -5.49 -0.36 0.26
N TYR A 538 -4.26 -0.86 0.10
CA TYR A 538 -3.86 -1.50 -1.14
C TYR A 538 -4.64 -2.80 -1.34
N VAL A 539 -5.15 -3.02 -2.56
CA VAL A 539 -5.98 -4.21 -2.90
C VAL A 539 -5.28 -5.53 -2.59
N GLY A 540 -3.96 -5.60 -2.80
CA GLY A 540 -3.16 -6.80 -2.55
C GLY A 540 -3.47 -7.95 -3.52
N ILE A 541 -3.24 -9.16 -3.03
CA ILE A 541 -3.41 -10.41 -3.78
C ILE A 541 -4.51 -11.28 -3.14
N PRO A 542 -5.30 -12.04 -3.93
CA PRO A 542 -6.46 -12.78 -3.42
C PRO A 542 -6.12 -13.89 -2.42
N THR A 543 -4.90 -14.42 -2.46
CA THR A 543 -4.45 -15.46 -1.53
C THR A 543 -4.13 -14.93 -0.13
N SER A 544 -4.01 -13.61 0.04
CA SER A 544 -3.74 -12.96 1.32
C SER A 544 -5.03 -12.42 1.92
N VAL A 545 -5.24 -12.64 3.23
CA VAL A 545 -6.43 -12.11 3.91
C VAL A 545 -6.27 -10.61 4.13
N SER A 546 -7.12 -9.81 3.48
CA SER A 546 -7.21 -8.37 3.75
C SER A 546 -7.97 -8.12 5.05
N HIS A 547 -7.23 -7.91 6.14
CA HIS A 547 -7.80 -7.59 7.44
C HIS A 547 -8.59 -6.29 7.44
N ILE A 548 -8.17 -5.27 6.66
CA ILE A 548 -8.89 -4.01 6.55
C ILE A 548 -10.20 -4.17 5.80
N THR A 549 -10.26 -4.97 4.73
CA THR A 549 -11.50 -5.27 4.00
C THR A 549 -12.50 -5.99 4.90
N ARG A 550 -12.06 -6.96 5.71
CA ARG A 550 -12.93 -7.65 6.68
C ARG A 550 -13.40 -6.74 7.81
N ALA A 551 -12.54 -5.84 8.29
CA ALA A 551 -12.94 -4.81 9.25
C ALA A 551 -14.02 -3.90 8.64
N THR A 552 -13.82 -3.46 7.40
CA THR A 552 -14.75 -2.61 6.64
C THR A 552 -16.11 -3.30 6.46
N TRP A 553 -16.12 -4.58 6.11
CA TRP A 553 -17.36 -5.37 6.02
C TRP A 553 -18.11 -5.38 7.35
N LYS A 554 -17.41 -5.62 8.48
CA LYS A 554 -18.03 -5.58 9.81
C LYS A 554 -18.58 -4.21 10.17
N VAL A 555 -17.85 -3.12 9.83
CA VAL A 555 -18.31 -1.75 10.09
C VAL A 555 -19.58 -1.45 9.30
N LEU A 556 -19.59 -1.71 7.99
CA LEU A 556 -20.78 -1.50 7.15
C LEU A 556 -21.96 -2.35 7.64
N ALA A 557 -21.72 -3.64 7.95
CA ALA A 557 -22.75 -4.53 8.47
C ALA A 557 -23.31 -4.03 9.82
N TYR A 558 -22.45 -3.63 10.75
CA TYR A 558 -22.84 -3.13 12.07
C TYR A 558 -23.66 -1.83 11.99
N LEU A 559 -23.26 -0.90 11.12
CA LEU A 559 -23.93 0.38 10.95
C LEU A 559 -25.26 0.24 10.19
N GLY A 560 -25.27 -0.56 9.13
CA GLY A 560 -26.41 -0.65 8.22
C GLY A 560 -27.45 -1.74 8.55
N SER A 561 -27.14 -2.71 9.41
CA SER A 561 -28.04 -3.85 9.68
C SER A 561 -28.73 -3.75 11.03
N ASP A 562 -29.87 -4.42 11.17
CA ASP A 562 -30.58 -4.51 12.46
C ASP A 562 -29.79 -5.34 13.47
N SER A 563 -30.01 -5.05 14.75
CA SER A 563 -29.30 -5.69 15.84
C SER A 563 -30.22 -5.93 17.02
N GLU A 564 -30.09 -7.09 17.65
CA GLU A 564 -30.85 -7.48 18.84
C GLU A 564 -29.93 -7.70 20.04
N THR A 565 -30.33 -7.22 21.20
CA THR A 565 -29.60 -7.48 22.45
C THR A 565 -29.70 -8.95 22.80
N SER A 566 -28.57 -9.64 22.92
CA SER A 566 -28.52 -11.08 23.22
C SER A 566 -27.15 -11.52 23.76
N SER A 567 -27.11 -12.70 24.37
CA SER A 567 -25.86 -13.36 24.73
C SER A 567 -25.13 -13.89 23.49
N LEU A 568 -23.84 -14.19 23.64
CA LEU A 568 -23.03 -14.77 22.56
C LEU A 568 -23.59 -16.11 22.09
N GLU A 569 -24.04 -16.96 23.02
CA GLU A 569 -24.62 -18.27 22.72
C GLU A 569 -25.93 -18.13 21.94
N ASN A 570 -26.81 -17.22 22.37
CA ASN A 570 -28.09 -16.98 21.70
C ASN A 570 -27.88 -16.40 20.30
N CYS A 571 -26.95 -15.46 20.13
CA CYS A 571 -26.62 -14.91 18.82
C CYS A 571 -26.12 -16.00 17.86
N THR A 572 -25.26 -16.91 18.36
CA THR A 572 -24.75 -18.03 17.57
C THR A 572 -25.86 -19.01 17.18
N ALA A 573 -26.85 -19.22 18.06
CA ALA A 573 -28.00 -20.08 17.81
C ALA A 573 -29.04 -19.45 16.86
N LEU A 574 -29.21 -18.12 16.90
CA LEU A 574 -30.08 -17.35 16.01
C LEU A 574 -29.54 -17.26 14.59
N CYS A 575 -28.26 -17.55 14.38
CA CYS A 575 -27.67 -17.43 13.06
C CYS A 575 -28.26 -18.43 12.06
N PRO A 576 -28.87 -17.94 10.96
CA PRO A 576 -29.46 -18.82 9.96
C PRO A 576 -28.41 -19.75 9.36
N LYS A 577 -28.71 -21.05 9.31
CA LYS A 577 -27.84 -22.06 8.67
C LYS A 577 -27.92 -22.02 7.15
N ASP A 578 -28.95 -21.36 6.61
CA ASP A 578 -29.26 -21.32 5.17
C ASP A 578 -28.34 -20.37 4.38
N GLY A 579 -27.36 -19.73 5.05
CA GLY A 579 -26.28 -18.97 4.41
C GLY A 579 -26.70 -17.62 3.82
N ASP A 580 -27.97 -17.25 3.92
CA ASP A 580 -28.49 -16.02 3.31
C ASP A 580 -28.21 -14.75 4.12
N LEU A 581 -28.07 -14.89 5.44
CA LEU A 581 -27.67 -13.85 6.37
C LEU A 581 -26.42 -14.30 7.12
N GLN A 582 -25.50 -13.37 7.33
CA GLN A 582 -24.36 -13.53 8.21
C GLN A 582 -24.64 -12.83 9.54
N CYS A 583 -24.20 -13.41 10.64
CA CYS A 583 -24.30 -12.73 11.92
C CYS A 583 -23.04 -12.87 12.76
N PHE A 584 -22.86 -11.86 13.59
CA PHE A 584 -21.75 -11.77 14.52
C PHE A 584 -22.20 -11.03 15.77
N TRP A 585 -21.65 -11.48 16.89
CA TRP A 585 -21.91 -10.88 18.18
C TRP A 585 -20.90 -9.78 18.48
N VAL A 586 -21.38 -8.69 19.05
CA VAL A 586 -20.61 -7.51 19.41
C VAL A 586 -20.79 -7.25 20.89
N LYS A 587 -19.68 -7.19 21.64
CA LYS A 587 -19.69 -6.90 23.07
C LYS A 587 -20.06 -5.43 23.31
N GLU A 588 -20.93 -5.18 24.30
CA GLU A 588 -21.20 -3.84 24.82
C GLU A 588 -20.73 -3.73 26.29
N GLU A 589 -20.60 -2.50 26.79
CA GLU A 589 -20.10 -2.21 28.14
C GLU A 589 -21.06 -2.67 29.25
N THR A 590 -22.35 -2.79 28.96
CA THR A 590 -23.42 -3.13 29.91
C THR A 590 -23.52 -4.62 30.27
N GLY A 591 -22.62 -5.46 29.76
CA GLY A 591 -22.56 -6.91 30.04
C GLY A 591 -23.33 -7.78 29.04
N GLU A 592 -24.51 -7.35 28.56
CA GLU A 592 -25.18 -7.92 27.39
C GLU A 592 -24.61 -7.34 26.09
N GLY A 593 -24.48 -8.14 25.03
CA GLY A 593 -23.99 -7.68 23.73
C GLY A 593 -25.10 -7.54 22.69
N LYS A 594 -24.72 -7.19 21.47
CA LYS A 594 -25.62 -7.10 20.31
C LYS A 594 -25.30 -8.18 19.30
N CYS A 595 -26.31 -8.91 18.85
CA CYS A 595 -26.22 -9.76 17.67
C CYS A 595 -26.58 -8.93 16.45
N VAL A 596 -25.65 -8.78 15.51
CA VAL A 596 -25.88 -8.12 14.23
C VAL A 596 -26.26 -9.19 13.22
N MET A 597 -27.42 -9.05 12.58
CA MET A 597 -27.85 -9.91 11.48
C MET A 597 -27.80 -9.12 10.18
N SER A 598 -26.90 -9.52 9.28
CA SER A 598 -26.61 -8.76 8.07
C SER A 598 -26.67 -9.62 6.82
N SER A 599 -27.22 -9.07 5.74
CA SER A 599 -27.12 -9.60 4.39
C SER A 599 -25.82 -9.20 3.69
N ALA A 600 -24.94 -8.41 4.36
CA ALA A 600 -23.67 -7.97 3.80
C ALA A 600 -22.73 -9.16 3.56
N ARG A 601 -22.09 -9.20 2.39
CA ARG A 601 -21.19 -10.28 1.99
C ARG A 601 -19.92 -9.75 1.36
N LEU A 602 -18.90 -10.59 1.46
CA LEU A 602 -17.65 -10.46 0.73
C LEU A 602 -17.79 -11.27 -0.57
N LEU A 603 -17.67 -10.60 -1.72
CA LEU A 603 -17.66 -11.23 -3.03
C LEU A 603 -16.29 -11.02 -3.69
N THR A 604 -15.86 -11.93 -4.56
CA THR A 604 -14.56 -11.84 -5.21
C THR A 604 -14.40 -10.51 -5.99
N ALA A 605 -13.23 -9.89 -5.88
CA ALA A 605 -12.80 -8.73 -6.64
C ALA A 605 -11.49 -9.07 -7.35
N VAL A 606 -11.58 -9.93 -8.37
CA VAL A 606 -10.47 -10.37 -9.22
C VAL A 606 -10.93 -10.26 -10.66
N SER A 607 -10.07 -9.73 -11.52
CA SER A 607 -10.46 -9.48 -12.91
C SER A 607 -10.91 -10.76 -13.63
N PRO A 608 -12.00 -10.72 -14.42
CA PRO A 608 -12.43 -11.82 -15.28
C PRO A 608 -11.38 -12.28 -16.30
N ALA A 609 -10.40 -11.43 -16.63
CA ALA A 609 -9.29 -11.77 -17.53
C ALA A 609 -8.54 -13.05 -17.12
N PHE A 610 -8.49 -13.36 -15.81
CA PHE A 610 -7.81 -14.52 -15.27
C PHE A 610 -8.69 -15.78 -15.19
N GLU A 611 -9.99 -15.66 -15.44
CA GLU A 611 -10.96 -16.76 -15.47
C GLU A 611 -11.29 -17.20 -16.90
N ILE A 612 -11.27 -16.26 -17.87
CA ILE A 612 -11.58 -16.53 -19.27
C ILE A 612 -10.45 -17.31 -19.94
N GLU A 613 -10.73 -18.54 -20.37
CA GLU A 613 -9.78 -19.35 -21.14
C GLU A 613 -9.40 -18.67 -22.46
N GLY A 614 -8.09 -18.59 -22.75
CA GLY A 614 -7.60 -18.00 -24.00
C GLY A 614 -7.79 -16.48 -24.10
N TYR A 615 -7.97 -15.78 -22.98
CA TYR A 615 -8.16 -14.33 -22.96
C TYR A 615 -7.03 -13.58 -23.70
N ASN A 616 -7.41 -12.62 -24.54
CA ASN A 616 -6.46 -11.72 -25.20
C ASN A 616 -6.01 -10.62 -24.23
N TRP A 617 -4.82 -10.76 -23.68
CA TRP A 617 -4.21 -9.82 -22.72
C TRP A 617 -4.04 -8.38 -23.24
N SER A 618 -4.12 -8.16 -24.55
CA SER A 618 -4.06 -6.85 -25.18
C SER A 618 -5.43 -6.26 -25.53
N SER A 619 -6.54 -6.96 -25.24
CA SER A 619 -7.90 -6.52 -25.60
C SER A 619 -8.36 -5.25 -24.87
N LYS A 620 -7.78 -4.98 -23.69
CA LYS A 620 -8.18 -3.91 -22.76
C LYS A 620 -9.63 -4.01 -22.27
N GLN A 621 -10.30 -5.15 -22.46
CA GLN A 621 -11.69 -5.32 -22.03
C GLN A 621 -11.81 -5.44 -20.51
N TYR A 622 -10.91 -6.21 -19.91
CA TYR A 622 -10.81 -6.42 -18.48
C TYR A 622 -9.40 -6.10 -18.00
N SER A 623 -9.31 -5.62 -16.76
CA SER A 623 -8.07 -5.39 -16.04
C SER A 623 -7.15 -6.61 -16.08
N THR A 624 -5.84 -6.39 -16.22
CA THR A 624 -4.85 -7.49 -16.33
C THR A 624 -3.72 -7.33 -15.33
N TRP A 625 -3.96 -6.59 -14.25
CA TRP A 625 -2.93 -6.28 -13.27
C TRP A 625 -2.50 -7.53 -12.49
N THR A 626 -1.20 -7.77 -12.46
CA THR A 626 -0.56 -8.77 -11.61
C THR A 626 0.53 -8.15 -10.75
N GLU A 627 0.78 -8.76 -9.59
CA GLU A 627 1.80 -8.38 -8.63
C GLU A 627 2.92 -9.40 -8.69
N SER A 628 4.17 -8.96 -8.73
CA SER A 628 5.29 -9.88 -8.64
C SER A 628 5.28 -10.65 -7.32
N VAL A 629 5.74 -11.89 -7.30
CA VAL A 629 6.19 -12.50 -6.06
C VAL A 629 7.56 -11.88 -5.70
N TRP A 630 7.83 -11.70 -4.42
CA TRP A 630 9.14 -11.28 -3.92
C TRP A 630 9.51 -12.03 -2.63
N SER A 631 10.80 -11.99 -2.31
CA SER A 631 11.35 -12.51 -1.05
C SER A 631 11.50 -11.39 -0.01
N GLU A 632 12.32 -11.64 1.02
CA GLU A 632 12.67 -10.64 2.03
C GLU A 632 13.17 -9.32 1.42
N THR A 633 12.55 -8.22 1.84
CA THR A 633 13.01 -6.86 1.62
C THR A 633 13.90 -6.43 2.79
N ASN A 634 15.06 -5.84 2.50
CA ASN A 634 16.01 -5.45 3.55
C ASN A 634 16.86 -4.26 3.11
N VAL A 635 17.08 -3.33 4.04
CA VAL A 635 18.03 -2.21 3.90
C VAL A 635 19.14 -2.40 4.94
N ARG A 636 20.39 -2.42 4.47
CA ARG A 636 21.57 -2.54 5.35
C ARG A 636 22.57 -1.45 5.07
N MET A 637 23.20 -0.93 6.12
CA MET A 637 24.27 0.05 6.05
C MET A 637 25.59 -0.57 6.50
N PHE A 638 26.69 -0.25 5.81
CA PHE A 638 28.04 -0.70 6.15
C PHE A 638 29.09 0.24 5.57
N VAL A 639 30.33 0.09 6.01
CA VAL A 639 31.47 0.82 5.45
C VAL A 639 32.17 -0.09 4.44
N GLN A 640 32.26 0.34 3.19
CA GLN A 640 33.02 -0.37 2.15
C GLN A 640 34.49 0.04 2.17
N GLY A 641 35.36 -0.93 1.94
CA GLY A 641 36.81 -0.71 1.85
C GLY A 641 37.20 0.06 0.58
N ASP A 642 38.42 0.60 0.60
CA ASP A 642 39.07 1.11 -0.61
C ASP A 642 39.49 -0.08 -1.48
N HIS A 643 39.06 -0.12 -2.75
CA HIS A 643 39.39 -1.17 -3.71
C HIS A 643 40.90 -1.39 -3.86
N THR A 644 41.70 -0.34 -3.69
CA THR A 644 43.17 -0.45 -3.71
C THR A 644 43.66 -1.32 -2.55
N LYS A 645 43.08 -1.15 -1.36
CA LYS A 645 43.42 -1.95 -0.17
C LYS A 645 42.92 -3.37 -0.31
N GLU A 646 41.71 -3.58 -0.86
CA GLU A 646 41.20 -4.93 -1.14
C GLU A 646 42.12 -5.70 -2.09
N LEU A 647 42.58 -5.03 -3.17
CA LEU A 647 43.53 -5.61 -4.11
C LEU A 647 44.87 -5.93 -3.45
N VAL A 648 45.40 -5.03 -2.62
CA VAL A 648 46.65 -5.26 -1.87
C VAL A 648 46.50 -6.46 -0.94
N VAL A 649 45.40 -6.57 -0.18
CA VAL A 649 45.15 -7.72 0.70
C VAL A 649 45.08 -9.02 -0.09
N PHE A 650 44.37 -9.03 -1.23
CA PHE A 650 44.28 -10.19 -2.10
C PHE A 650 45.65 -10.62 -2.65
N LEU A 651 46.45 -9.69 -3.17
CA LEU A 651 47.78 -9.97 -3.71
C LEU A 651 48.77 -10.43 -2.62
N CYS A 652 48.74 -9.82 -1.44
CA CYS A 652 49.51 -10.27 -0.29
C CYS A 652 49.12 -11.71 0.12
N GLY A 653 47.83 -12.02 0.12
CA GLY A 653 47.32 -13.37 0.40
C GLY A 653 47.85 -14.41 -0.60
N LEU A 654 47.79 -14.10 -1.90
CA LEU A 654 48.35 -14.96 -2.96
C LEU A 654 49.87 -15.15 -2.78
N PHE A 655 50.60 -14.07 -2.49
CA PHE A 655 52.04 -14.15 -2.25
C PHE A 655 52.37 -15.08 -1.08
N ILE A 656 51.72 -14.91 0.07
CA ILE A 656 51.90 -15.76 1.25
C ILE A 656 51.52 -17.21 0.95
N PHE A 657 50.44 -17.44 0.18
CA PHE A 657 50.03 -18.77 -0.25
C PHE A 657 51.12 -19.47 -1.06
N PHE A 658 51.69 -18.82 -2.08
CA PHE A 658 52.74 -19.44 -2.89
C PHE A 658 54.05 -19.62 -2.13
N VAL A 659 54.43 -18.66 -1.28
CA VAL A 659 55.63 -18.78 -0.43
C VAL A 659 55.48 -19.93 0.57
N SER A 660 54.31 -20.07 1.21
CA SER A 660 54.06 -21.17 2.14
C SER A 660 54.05 -22.52 1.43
N LEU A 661 53.40 -22.63 0.25
CA LEU A 661 53.42 -23.85 -0.56
C LEU A 661 54.84 -24.25 -0.97
N ALA A 662 55.64 -23.30 -1.45
CA ALA A 662 57.04 -23.55 -1.79
C ALA A 662 57.84 -23.99 -0.57
N SER A 663 57.67 -23.29 0.57
CA SER A 663 58.36 -23.62 1.82
C SER A 663 58.03 -25.03 2.29
N VAL A 664 56.74 -25.40 2.33
CA VAL A 664 56.29 -26.75 2.69
C VAL A 664 56.82 -27.79 1.71
N TYR A 665 56.79 -27.51 0.40
CA TYR A 665 57.35 -28.41 -0.61
C TYR A 665 58.84 -28.65 -0.40
N PHE A 666 59.64 -27.60 -0.17
CA PHE A 666 61.08 -27.72 0.06
C PHE A 666 61.42 -28.40 1.39
N ILE A 667 60.66 -28.13 2.46
CA ILE A 667 60.82 -28.81 3.75
C ILE A 667 60.52 -30.31 3.59
N ASN A 668 59.41 -30.65 2.93
CA ASN A 668 59.03 -32.05 2.71
C ASN A 668 60.05 -32.79 1.82
N LYS A 669 60.50 -32.16 0.73
CA LYS A 669 61.51 -32.73 -0.17
C LYS A 669 62.84 -33.01 0.54
N ASN A 670 63.22 -32.18 1.51
CA ASN A 670 64.51 -32.28 2.20
C ASN A 670 64.37 -32.76 3.66
N HIS A 671 63.24 -33.37 4.04
CA HIS A 671 62.93 -33.67 5.44
C HIS A 671 63.98 -34.60 6.08
N GLU A 672 64.50 -35.59 5.36
CA GLU A 672 65.53 -36.50 5.87
C GLU A 672 66.82 -35.75 6.26
N SER A 673 67.23 -34.75 5.48
CA SER A 673 68.43 -33.94 5.78
C SER A 673 68.15 -32.87 6.84
N LEU A 674 66.96 -32.27 6.84
CA LEU A 674 66.58 -31.21 7.77
C LEU A 674 66.28 -31.75 9.19
N PHE A 675 65.83 -33.00 9.30
CA PHE A 675 65.45 -33.65 10.56
C PHE A 675 66.29 -34.90 10.89
N ALA A 676 67.45 -35.08 10.24
CA ALA A 676 68.34 -36.24 10.41
C ALA A 676 68.64 -36.56 11.89
N SER A 677 68.90 -35.53 12.72
CA SER A 677 69.20 -35.71 14.15
C SER A 677 67.99 -36.08 15.02
N MET A 678 66.77 -35.80 14.55
CA MET A 678 65.51 -36.21 15.20
C MET A 678 65.12 -37.64 14.83
N LEU A 679 65.28 -38.02 13.56
CA LEU A 679 65.02 -39.40 13.10
C LEU A 679 65.93 -40.41 13.82
N ILE A 680 67.22 -40.08 13.98
CA ILE A 680 68.18 -40.91 14.73
C ILE A 680 67.81 -41.01 16.23
N ARG A 681 67.15 -40.01 16.81
CA ARG A 681 66.70 -40.05 18.22
C ARG A 681 65.42 -40.87 18.40
N MET A 682 64.54 -40.92 17.40
CA MET A 682 63.33 -41.73 17.41
C MET A 682 63.61 -43.22 17.14
N GLU A 683 64.68 -43.56 16.42
CA GLU A 683 65.13 -44.96 16.27
C GLU A 683 65.86 -45.50 17.51
N ASN A 684 66.33 -44.62 18.41
CA ASN A 684 67.03 -44.99 19.65
C ASN A 684 66.13 -44.93 20.91
N CYS A 685 64.83 -44.67 20.76
CA CYS A 685 63.78 -44.87 21.77
C CYS A 685 62.87 -46.01 21.31
#